data_AF-A0A8C7LVR4-F1
#
_entry.id   AF-A0A8C7LVR4-F1
#
_cell.length_a   1.000
_cell.length_b   1.000
_cell.length_c   1.000
_cell.angle_alpha   90.00
_cell.angle_beta   90.00
_cell.angle_gamma   90.00
#
_symmetry.space_group_name_H-M   'P 1'
#
loop_
_entity.id
_entity.type
_entity.pdbx_description
1 polymer ?
#
loop_
_entity_poly.entity_id
_entity_poly.type
_entity_poly.pdbx_seq_one_letter_code
_entity_poly.pdbx_strand_id
1 'polypeptide(L)'
;EGCGNGACTNEFCASCLGFQPLDHNAAAIRALELYKMNAKLCGRHSAAFPDNSKSNGCSCLHFRENQMVHYLTEEKVYEILSICEGKKDYSPLIRVIGRIFSNADGLVQSFRKDKEQHPNTKEQRKTHQAKDEDKDEDDKERTTAMEQESEASASVEGATGATENRLGPVEVSVDIEAVRRVYDRLLSNEKMESAFLNALVYLTPNVELDLTYLDVYDTNPDYLNIFIIVMENSSLHSPEYLEMAMPLFCKCMSKLPLPALAKLTRLWSQYSVEHIRRMMETFQQLITYTVISNEYDSDSLVNDDECVVAAAKCLKLVFYANVLGGDLDTGHNEEEEPASESSELTLQELLGEERSNKKGPRVDPLEKELGVRTLDCRRPLIPFEEFVNEPLNDVLEMDKDFTFFKVDSESKFSFQSCPFILNACTKSLGLYYDNRISMYSERRITALYSLVQGQQLNPYLRLKVRRDHIIDDALVRLEMIAMENPADLRKQLFVEFEGEQGVDEGGVSKEFFQLVLEEMFNPDIGMFTYDDSTKLFWYNPSSLENEAQFTLIGIVLGLAIYNNCILDVHFPMVVYRKLMGKKGTYLDLTDSHPVLYQSLRELLDYEGDVEEDMMITFQISQTDLFGDPITYDLKENGDKIPVNADNRKEFVSLYGDYILNKSVERQFKAFRRGFQMVTNESPLKCLFRPEEVELLICGSRNLDFQALEETTEYDGGYSKDCRIIKDFWETVHSFGEEDKRLFLQFTTGTDRAPVGGLGKLKMIIAKNGPDTDRLPTSHTCFNALLLPEYDSKEKLKERLLKAITYAKGFGML
;
A
#
# COMPACT_ATOMS: atom_id res chain seq x y z
N GLU A 1 47.37 -30.79 9.68
CA GLU A 1 48.37 -29.71 9.79
C GLU A 1 48.83 -29.40 11.23
N GLY A 2 48.24 -30.00 12.28
CA GLY A 2 48.77 -29.89 13.65
C GLY A 2 48.46 -28.54 14.31
N CYS A 3 49.04 -28.29 15.49
CA CYS A 3 48.77 -27.08 16.28
C CYS A 3 49.76 -25.93 16.03
N GLY A 4 50.76 -26.13 15.16
CA GLY A 4 51.76 -25.12 14.82
C GLY A 4 52.87 -24.92 15.86
N ASN A 5 52.84 -25.63 17.00
CA ASN A 5 53.93 -25.62 17.99
C ASN A 5 54.97 -26.72 17.67
N GLY A 6 56.19 -26.32 17.28
CA GLY A 6 57.28 -27.24 16.93
C GLY A 6 57.83 -28.08 18.10
N ALA A 7 57.45 -27.78 19.34
CA ALA A 7 57.79 -28.56 20.54
C ALA A 7 56.57 -29.24 21.17
N CYS A 8 55.53 -29.51 20.37
CA CYS A 8 54.30 -30.14 20.85
C CYS A 8 54.57 -31.54 21.42
N THR A 9 54.24 -31.75 22.70
CA THR A 9 54.36 -33.04 23.40
C THR A 9 53.11 -33.91 23.31
N ASN A 10 52.06 -33.43 22.65
CA ASN A 10 50.85 -34.21 22.42
C ASN A 10 51.09 -35.25 21.32
N GLU A 11 51.06 -36.53 21.69
CA GLU A 11 51.29 -37.68 20.81
C GLU A 11 50.26 -37.78 19.67
N PHE A 12 49.09 -37.16 19.82
CA PHE A 12 48.02 -37.15 18.81
C PHE A 12 48.10 -35.96 17.85
N CYS A 13 49.03 -35.04 18.06
CA CYS A 13 49.17 -33.84 17.23
C CYS A 13 50.15 -34.05 16.09
N ALA A 14 49.77 -33.62 14.89
CA ALA A 14 50.65 -33.67 13.72
C ALA A 14 51.90 -32.76 13.82
N SER A 15 51.96 -31.87 14.82
CA SER A 15 53.15 -31.07 15.13
C SER A 15 54.13 -31.76 16.09
N CYS A 16 53.86 -32.99 16.52
CA CYS A 16 54.78 -33.79 17.33
C CYS A 16 55.89 -34.42 16.46
N LEU A 17 57.12 -34.45 16.97
CA LEU A 17 58.33 -34.89 16.24
C LEU A 17 58.29 -36.36 15.75
N GLY A 18 57.37 -37.17 16.27
CA GLY A 18 57.19 -38.58 15.87
C GLY A 18 56.09 -38.83 14.84
N PHE A 19 55.40 -37.81 14.35
CA PHE A 19 54.24 -37.97 13.46
C PHE A 19 54.65 -38.14 11.99
N GLN A 20 54.18 -39.21 11.34
CA GLN A 20 54.37 -39.43 9.91
C GLN A 20 53.24 -38.79 9.10
N PRO A 21 53.53 -38.15 7.94
CA PRO A 21 52.50 -37.60 7.07
C PRO A 21 51.52 -38.68 6.59
N LEU A 22 50.22 -38.40 6.68
CA LEU A 22 49.14 -39.29 6.23
C LEU A 22 48.54 -38.76 4.93
N ASP A 23 48.02 -39.65 4.09
CA ASP A 23 47.16 -39.27 2.98
C ASP A 23 45.75 -38.90 3.47
N HIS A 24 44.91 -38.32 2.60
CA HIS A 24 43.60 -37.80 3.00
C HIS A 24 42.66 -38.87 3.56
N ASN A 25 42.70 -40.09 3.01
CA ASN A 25 41.83 -41.18 3.46
C ASN A 25 42.31 -41.78 4.79
N ALA A 26 43.61 -41.96 4.99
CA ALA A 26 44.17 -42.39 6.26
C ALA A 26 44.01 -41.31 7.35
N ALA A 27 44.09 -40.03 6.99
CA ALA A 27 43.81 -38.92 7.90
C ALA A 27 42.35 -38.93 8.39
N ALA A 28 41.39 -39.21 7.50
CA ALA A 28 39.98 -39.32 7.86
C ALA A 28 39.70 -40.50 8.80
N ILE A 29 40.28 -41.68 8.51
CA ILE A 29 40.16 -42.86 9.39
C ILE A 29 40.78 -42.56 10.77
N ARG A 30 41.96 -41.92 10.78
CA ARG A 30 42.65 -41.58 12.03
C ARG A 30 41.88 -40.54 12.86
N ALA A 31 41.19 -39.61 12.23
CA ALA A 31 40.33 -38.64 12.92
C ALA A 31 39.17 -39.33 13.66
N LEU A 32 38.54 -40.33 13.04
CA LEU A 32 37.47 -41.12 13.65
C LEU A 32 37.97 -41.96 14.84
N GLU A 33 39.18 -42.54 14.74
CA GLU A 33 39.80 -43.27 15.84
C GLU A 33 40.12 -42.37 17.05
N LEU A 34 40.67 -41.18 16.79
CA LEU A 34 40.99 -40.20 17.83
C LEU A 34 39.73 -39.65 18.53
N TYR A 35 38.64 -39.46 17.77
CA TYR A 35 37.34 -39.11 18.31
C TYR A 35 36.79 -40.22 19.21
N LYS A 36 36.84 -41.47 18.75
CA LYS A 36 36.35 -42.64 19.52
C LYS A 36 37.07 -42.81 20.87
N MET A 37 38.32 -42.36 20.98
CA MET A 37 39.12 -42.46 22.19
C MET A 37 39.16 -41.18 23.04
N ASN A 38 38.38 -40.14 22.68
CA ASN A 38 38.39 -38.82 23.35
C ASN A 38 39.82 -38.26 23.52
N ALA A 39 40.61 -38.29 22.46
CA ALA A 39 41.99 -37.81 22.47
C ALA A 39 42.06 -36.32 22.85
N LYS A 40 42.98 -35.97 23.77
CA LYS A 40 43.15 -34.58 24.24
C LYS A 40 43.68 -33.68 23.13
N LEU A 41 43.06 -32.51 22.96
CA LEU A 41 43.50 -31.47 22.02
C LEU A 41 44.64 -30.62 22.61
N CYS A 42 45.46 -30.03 21.74
CA CYS A 42 46.49 -29.07 22.16
C CYS A 42 45.85 -27.72 22.57
N GLY A 43 46.42 -27.04 23.56
CA GLY A 43 46.01 -25.67 23.93
C GLY A 43 46.32 -24.63 22.84
N ARG A 44 45.55 -23.54 22.77
CA ARG A 44 45.71 -22.46 21.79
C ARG A 44 47.07 -21.76 21.97
N HIS A 45 47.93 -21.82 20.95
CA HIS A 45 49.12 -20.97 20.81
C HIS A 45 49.04 -20.18 19.51
N SER A 46 49.26 -18.86 19.58
CA SER A 46 49.38 -17.98 18.41
C SER A 46 50.69 -18.27 17.69
N ALA A 47 50.63 -18.79 16.46
CA ALA A 47 51.81 -19.05 15.66
C ALA A 47 52.46 -17.73 15.19
N ALA A 48 53.66 -17.45 15.70
CA ALA A 48 54.58 -16.48 15.12
C ALA A 48 55.64 -17.25 14.31
N PHE A 49 55.74 -16.97 13.01
CA PHE A 49 56.83 -17.49 12.16
C PHE A 49 58.12 -16.70 12.41
N PRO A 50 59.30 -17.35 12.53
CA PRO A 50 60.56 -16.64 12.77
C PRO A 50 61.23 -16.17 11.46
N ASP A 51 61.63 -14.89 11.46
CA ASP A 51 62.43 -14.20 10.45
C ASP A 51 63.86 -14.74 10.36
N ASN A 52 64.34 -14.93 9.13
CA ASN A 52 65.76 -15.18 8.87
C ASN A 52 66.23 -14.45 7.60
N SER A 53 66.64 -13.18 7.74
CA SER A 53 67.81 -12.62 7.04
C SER A 53 68.07 -11.17 7.46
N LYS A 54 69.17 -10.95 8.18
CA LYS A 54 69.79 -9.63 8.31
C LYS A 54 70.72 -9.39 7.13
N SER A 55 70.46 -8.33 6.37
CA SER A 55 71.53 -7.56 5.71
C SER A 55 71.05 -6.14 5.40
N ASN A 56 71.54 -5.21 6.24
CA ASN A 56 71.88 -3.80 5.99
C ASN A 56 71.07 -2.95 4.99
N GLY A 57 70.37 -1.97 5.56
CA GLY A 57 70.66 -0.55 5.30
C GLY A 57 69.90 0.11 4.16
N CYS A 58 68.82 0.84 4.49
CA CYS A 58 68.69 2.29 4.25
C CYS A 58 67.32 2.75 4.76
N SER A 59 67.26 3.94 5.33
CA SER A 59 66.08 4.55 5.96
C SER A 59 64.98 4.90 4.96
N CYS A 60 63.88 4.14 4.98
CA CYS A 60 62.57 4.55 4.47
C CYS A 60 61.50 4.14 5.49
N LEU A 61 60.72 5.10 5.99
CA LEU A 61 59.60 4.88 6.91
C LEU A 61 58.49 4.08 6.19
N HIS A 62 58.62 2.76 6.24
CA HIS A 62 57.58 1.81 5.85
C HIS A 62 56.43 1.86 6.86
N PHE A 63 55.22 1.86 6.30
CA PHE A 63 53.96 1.54 6.96
C PHE A 63 54.14 0.31 7.87
N ARG A 64 53.92 0.47 9.17
CA ARG A 64 53.78 -0.68 10.08
C ARG A 64 52.42 -1.34 9.80
N GLU A 65 52.44 -2.49 9.14
CA GLU A 65 51.32 -3.39 8.83
C GLU A 65 50.59 -3.99 10.07
N ASN A 66 50.55 -3.31 11.22
CA ASN A 66 50.08 -3.92 12.49
C ASN A 66 49.22 -3.01 13.38
N GLN A 67 48.31 -2.23 12.81
CA GLN A 67 47.05 -1.91 13.49
C GLN A 67 45.93 -2.62 12.75
N MET A 68 45.47 -3.76 13.29
CA MET A 68 44.25 -4.41 12.81
C MET A 68 43.09 -3.44 13.02
N VAL A 69 42.69 -2.72 11.99
CA VAL A 69 41.44 -1.93 12.03
C VAL A 69 40.30 -2.94 12.09
N HIS A 70 39.64 -3.02 13.25
CA HIS A 70 38.53 -3.94 13.50
C HIS A 70 37.15 -3.33 13.17
N TYR A 71 37.06 -1.99 13.11
CA TYR A 71 35.87 -1.21 12.76
C TYR A 71 36.28 0.10 12.10
N LEU A 72 35.40 0.69 11.28
CA LEU A 72 35.63 1.94 10.56
C LEU A 72 35.08 3.14 11.33
N THR A 73 35.79 4.26 11.25
CA THR A 73 35.33 5.60 11.64
C THR A 73 35.68 6.57 10.52
N GLU A 74 34.98 7.71 10.41
CA GLU A 74 35.23 8.70 9.36
C GLU A 74 36.70 9.14 9.33
N GLU A 75 37.26 9.47 10.49
CA GLU A 75 38.66 9.90 10.63
C GLU A 75 39.66 8.86 10.11
N LYS A 76 39.46 7.58 10.44
CA LYS A 76 40.35 6.49 10.00
C LYS A 76 40.24 6.26 8.50
N VAL A 77 39.06 6.41 7.91
CA VAL A 77 38.87 6.26 6.47
C VAL A 77 39.58 7.40 5.73
N TYR A 78 39.47 8.64 6.20
CA TYR A 78 40.16 9.79 5.61
C TYR A 78 41.68 9.73 5.78
N GLU A 79 42.17 9.24 6.92
CA GLU A 79 43.61 9.00 7.13
C GLU A 79 44.16 8.01 6.10
N ILE A 80 43.48 6.87 5.91
CA ILE A 80 43.90 5.86 4.94
C ILE A 80 43.77 6.39 3.50
N LEU A 81 42.71 7.13 3.19
CA LEU A 81 42.52 7.78 1.88
C LEU A 81 43.63 8.76 1.55
N SER A 82 43.98 9.66 2.47
CA SER A 82 45.05 10.66 2.26
C SER A 82 46.40 10.00 1.97
N ILE A 83 46.69 8.88 2.64
CA ILE A 83 47.90 8.09 2.44
C ILE A 83 47.88 7.38 1.07
N CYS A 84 46.73 6.84 0.68
CA CYS A 84 46.54 6.17 -0.61
C CYS A 84 46.63 7.16 -1.79
N GLU A 85 46.06 8.37 -1.66
CA GLU A 85 46.16 9.44 -2.65
C GLU A 85 47.62 9.91 -2.83
N GLY A 86 48.37 10.02 -1.74
CA GLY A 86 49.79 10.36 -1.77
C GLY A 86 50.67 9.30 -2.46
N LYS A 87 50.27 8.02 -2.45
CA LYS A 87 51.01 6.90 -3.05
C LYS A 87 50.46 6.43 -4.40
N LYS A 88 49.29 6.92 -4.83
CA LYS A 88 48.50 6.43 -5.97
C LYS A 88 48.22 4.92 -5.94
N ASP A 89 48.23 4.30 -4.76
CA ASP A 89 47.94 2.88 -4.56
C ASP A 89 46.81 2.73 -3.54
N TYR A 90 45.66 2.24 -4.01
CA TYR A 90 44.44 2.04 -3.23
C TYR A 90 44.31 0.60 -2.70
N SER A 91 45.27 -0.29 -2.99
CA SER A 91 45.26 -1.69 -2.55
C SER A 91 45.14 -1.87 -1.02
N PRO A 92 45.78 -1.05 -0.17
CA PRO A 92 45.62 -1.17 1.29
C PRO A 92 44.20 -0.86 1.76
N LEU A 93 43.57 0.17 1.18
CA LEU A 93 42.21 0.59 1.52
C LEU A 93 41.17 -0.44 1.03
N ILE A 94 41.34 -0.99 -0.17
CA ILE A 94 40.52 -2.09 -0.71
C ILE A 94 40.54 -3.31 0.22
N ARG A 95 41.72 -3.69 0.75
CA ARG A 95 41.84 -4.82 1.69
C ARG A 95 41.15 -4.56 3.03
N VAL A 96 41.26 -3.34 3.56
CA VAL A 96 40.61 -2.96 4.82
C VAL A 96 39.10 -2.93 4.67
N ILE A 97 38.60 -2.30 3.60
CA ILE A 97 37.16 -2.26 3.27
C ILE A 97 36.63 -3.67 3.07
N GLY A 98 37.26 -4.47 2.19
CA GLY A 98 36.85 -5.84 1.92
C GLY A 98 36.79 -6.69 3.20
N ARG A 99 37.77 -6.57 4.09
CA ARG A 99 37.79 -7.31 5.36
C ARG A 99 36.67 -6.88 6.32
N ILE A 100 36.40 -5.58 6.45
CA ILE A 100 35.42 -5.08 7.41
C ILE A 100 34.00 -5.26 6.88
N PHE A 101 33.75 -4.95 5.61
CA PHE A 101 32.45 -5.12 4.97
C PHE A 101 32.06 -6.58 4.75
N SER A 102 33.01 -7.52 4.75
CA SER A 102 32.69 -8.96 4.71
C SER A 102 32.38 -9.56 6.09
N ASN A 103 32.50 -8.80 7.19
CA ASN A 103 32.33 -9.30 8.55
C ASN A 103 31.24 -8.52 9.31
N ALA A 104 30.19 -9.22 9.75
CA ALA A 104 29.05 -8.65 10.48
C ALA A 104 29.50 -7.86 11.73
N ASP A 105 30.34 -8.45 12.58
CA ASP A 105 30.84 -7.80 13.80
C ASP A 105 31.60 -6.49 13.53
N GLY A 106 32.31 -6.44 12.40
CA GLY A 106 33.05 -5.26 11.97
C GLY A 106 32.13 -4.10 11.60
N LEU A 107 31.06 -4.38 10.86
CA LEU A 107 30.07 -3.37 10.46
C LEU A 107 29.20 -2.91 11.64
N VAL A 108 28.79 -3.80 12.54
CA VAL A 108 28.01 -3.46 13.74
C VAL A 108 28.73 -2.46 14.67
N GLN A 109 30.06 -2.49 14.68
CA GLN A 109 30.93 -1.60 15.47
C GLN A 109 31.38 -0.36 14.70
N SER A 110 31.08 -0.26 13.40
CA SER A 110 31.55 0.84 12.54
C SER A 110 30.66 2.08 12.64
N PHE A 111 31.26 3.26 12.45
CA PHE A 111 30.61 4.58 12.39
C PHE A 111 29.72 4.92 13.58
N ARG A 112 30.07 4.49 14.80
CA ARG A 112 29.29 4.81 16.00
C ARG A 112 29.36 6.29 16.37
N LYS A 113 28.25 6.88 16.83
CA LYS A 113 28.19 8.23 17.39
C LYS A 113 29.04 8.33 18.67
N ASP A 114 29.84 9.38 18.79
CA ASP A 114 30.63 9.65 19.99
C ASP A 114 29.72 10.07 21.15
N LYS A 115 29.91 9.45 22.33
CA LYS A 115 29.10 9.70 23.54
C LYS A 115 29.35 11.07 24.21
N GLU A 116 29.98 12.04 23.54
CA GLU A 116 30.37 13.33 24.14
C GLU A 116 29.75 14.56 23.47
N GLN A 117 28.41 14.61 23.34
CA GLN A 117 27.70 15.89 23.13
C GLN A 117 26.37 15.95 23.91
N HIS A 118 26.45 15.84 25.24
CA HIS A 118 25.47 16.46 26.14
C HIS A 118 26.22 17.18 27.28
N PRO A 119 26.15 18.52 27.38
CA PRO A 119 26.68 19.22 28.52
C PRO A 119 25.66 19.14 29.66
N ASN A 120 25.81 18.15 30.53
CA ASN A 120 25.57 18.20 31.98
C ASN A 120 25.22 16.82 32.55
N THR A 121 26.21 16.13 33.12
CA THR A 121 26.03 15.30 34.34
C THR A 121 27.39 14.85 34.86
N LYS A 122 28.22 15.81 35.26
CA LYS A 122 29.36 15.57 36.15
C LYS A 122 28.95 15.86 37.60
N GLU A 123 27.89 15.21 38.07
CA GLU A 123 27.55 15.17 39.50
C GLU A 123 26.55 14.03 39.77
N GLN A 124 27.03 12.77 39.74
CA GLN A 124 26.34 11.62 40.36
C GLN A 124 27.14 10.30 40.33
N ARG A 125 28.38 10.28 39.82
CA ARG A 125 29.30 9.13 39.99
C ARG A 125 30.28 9.35 41.15
N LYS A 126 29.75 9.49 42.36
CA LYS A 126 30.50 9.34 43.62
C LYS A 126 29.60 8.76 44.72
N THR A 127 28.92 7.64 44.46
CA THR A 127 28.17 6.93 45.52
C THR A 127 27.95 5.44 45.27
N HIS A 128 28.72 4.78 44.41
CA HIS A 128 28.66 3.31 44.28
C HIS A 128 30.06 2.72 44.12
N GLN A 129 30.85 2.79 45.18
CA GLN A 129 32.01 1.92 45.41
C GLN A 129 32.31 1.93 46.92
N ALA A 130 31.44 1.28 47.68
CA ALA A 130 31.76 0.76 49.00
C ALA A 130 30.75 -0.33 49.35
N LYS A 131 31.28 -1.51 49.71
CA LYS A 131 30.63 -2.68 50.32
C LYS A 131 30.13 -3.74 49.33
N ASP A 132 31.08 -4.54 48.87
CA ASP A 132 30.91 -5.99 48.93
C ASP A 132 31.16 -6.46 50.37
N GLU A 133 30.35 -7.42 50.82
CA GLU A 133 30.68 -8.60 51.63
C GLU A 133 29.55 -9.00 52.59
N ASP A 134 29.25 -10.30 52.55
CA ASP A 134 28.46 -11.15 53.43
C ASP A 134 26.92 -11.14 53.33
N LYS A 135 26.38 -12.29 52.88
CA LYS A 135 25.22 -12.93 53.52
C LYS A 135 25.05 -14.40 53.10
N ASP A 136 25.35 -15.27 54.07
CA ASP A 136 24.88 -16.65 54.16
C ASP A 136 23.44 -16.73 54.71
N GLU A 137 22.78 -17.82 54.27
CA GLU A 137 21.76 -18.67 54.93
C GLU A 137 20.33 -18.18 55.29
N ASP A 138 19.40 -18.97 54.73
CA ASP A 138 18.22 -19.62 55.33
C ASP A 138 16.82 -18.96 55.42
N ASP A 139 15.94 -19.54 54.59
CA ASP A 139 14.63 -20.15 54.90
C ASP A 139 13.51 -19.33 55.56
N LYS A 140 12.40 -19.12 54.81
CA LYS A 140 11.14 -19.87 55.02
C LYS A 140 10.00 -19.47 54.08
N GLU A 141 9.30 -20.52 53.65
CA GLU A 141 8.01 -20.59 52.96
C GLU A 141 6.91 -19.73 53.59
N ARG A 142 5.98 -19.21 52.76
CA ARG A 142 4.54 -19.50 52.88
C ARG A 142 3.72 -19.03 51.67
N THR A 143 2.92 -19.99 51.24
CA THR A 143 1.81 -20.11 50.28
C THR A 143 0.64 -19.11 50.35
N THR A 144 -0.18 -19.15 49.27
CA THR A 144 -1.64 -18.84 49.11
C THR A 144 -2.08 -17.37 49.16
N ALA A 145 -3.09 -16.87 48.44
CA ALA A 145 -3.98 -17.29 47.35
C ALA A 145 -4.85 -16.06 46.98
N MET A 146 -5.38 -16.05 45.74
CA MET A 146 -6.67 -15.51 45.28
C MET A 146 -7.12 -14.05 45.55
N GLU A 147 -7.67 -13.50 44.46
CA GLU A 147 -8.88 -12.66 44.34
C GLU A 147 -8.80 -11.12 44.40
N GLN A 148 -9.38 -10.57 43.32
CA GLN A 148 -10.33 -9.47 43.22
C GLN A 148 -9.87 -8.06 42.80
N GLU A 149 -10.58 -7.65 41.75
CA GLU A 149 -10.84 -6.35 41.16
C GLU A 149 -10.93 -5.19 42.17
N SER A 150 -10.41 -4.04 41.75
CA SER A 150 -10.99 -2.75 42.13
C SER A 150 -10.64 -1.69 41.08
N GLU A 151 -11.65 -1.26 40.34
CA GLU A 151 -11.68 0.06 39.70
C GLU A 151 -11.54 1.16 40.77
N ALA A 152 -10.74 2.18 40.48
CA ALA A 152 -10.86 3.48 41.15
C ALA A 152 -10.40 4.59 40.22
N SER A 153 -11.38 5.38 39.80
CA SER A 153 -11.31 6.70 39.18
C SER A 153 -10.62 7.76 40.05
N ALA A 154 -9.80 8.63 39.42
CA ALA A 154 -9.55 10.06 39.74
C ALA A 154 -8.26 10.47 39.01
N SER A 155 -8.06 11.64 38.42
CA SER A 155 -8.85 12.85 38.22
C SER A 155 -8.01 13.75 37.30
N VAL A 156 -8.68 14.51 36.45
CA VAL A 156 -8.14 15.56 35.59
C VAL A 156 -7.50 16.67 36.42
N GLU A 157 -6.28 17.09 36.07
CA GLU A 157 -5.84 18.49 36.17
C GLU A 157 -4.64 18.73 35.23
N GLY A 158 -4.70 19.83 34.49
CA GLY A 158 -4.01 20.01 33.21
C GLY A 158 -2.55 20.46 33.25
N ALA A 159 -1.91 20.31 32.09
CA ALA A 159 -0.69 21.01 31.70
C ALA A 159 -0.69 21.21 30.17
N THR A 160 -1.13 22.40 29.76
CA THR A 160 -0.52 23.28 28.74
C THR A 160 0.30 22.66 27.60
N GLY A 161 -0.21 22.84 26.37
CA GLY A 161 0.55 23.24 25.17
C GLY A 161 1.96 22.71 24.97
N ALA A 162 2.07 21.53 24.37
CA ALA A 162 3.14 21.17 23.45
C ALA A 162 2.64 20.01 22.57
N THR A 163 2.37 20.29 21.30
CA THR A 163 2.32 19.26 20.25
C THR A 163 3.74 18.72 20.07
N GLU A 164 4.15 17.79 20.94
CA GLU A 164 5.32 16.97 20.73
C GLU A 164 4.89 15.71 19.95
N ASN A 165 5.62 15.44 18.86
CA ASN A 165 5.62 14.16 18.17
C ASN A 165 5.55 13.00 19.17
N ARG A 166 4.46 12.22 19.17
CA ARG A 166 4.36 10.96 19.92
C ARG A 166 5.29 9.85 19.41
N LEU A 167 6.26 10.18 18.57
CA LEU A 167 7.35 9.30 18.15
C LEU A 167 8.66 9.98 18.56
N GLY A 168 9.25 9.50 19.65
CA GLY A 168 10.58 9.96 20.06
C GLY A 168 11.62 9.75 18.95
N PRO A 169 12.74 10.50 18.95
CA PRO A 169 13.80 10.31 17.98
C PRO A 169 14.28 8.85 18.01
N VAL A 170 14.31 8.20 16.85
CA VAL A 170 14.86 6.84 16.74
C VAL A 170 16.35 6.93 17.03
N GLU A 171 16.75 6.57 18.25
CA GLU A 171 18.16 6.49 18.61
C GLU A 171 18.81 5.31 17.86
N VAL A 172 19.60 5.67 16.84
CA VAL A 172 20.50 4.78 16.13
C VAL A 172 21.92 5.09 16.59
N SER A 173 22.69 4.03 16.84
CA SER A 173 24.07 4.12 17.30
C SER A 173 25.05 4.58 16.21
N VAL A 174 24.64 4.58 14.94
CA VAL A 174 25.43 4.97 13.76
C VAL A 174 25.26 6.44 13.40
N ASP A 175 26.37 7.10 13.07
CA ASP A 175 26.42 8.42 12.44
C ASP A 175 26.22 8.27 10.91
N ILE A 176 24.98 8.46 10.47
CA ILE A 176 24.57 8.30 9.07
C ILE A 176 25.20 9.37 8.17
N GLU A 177 25.40 10.59 8.68
CA GLU A 177 26.03 11.66 7.88
C GLU A 177 27.50 11.37 7.63
N ALA A 178 28.21 10.85 8.64
CA ALA A 178 29.58 10.38 8.49
C ALA A 178 29.69 9.26 7.45
N VAL A 179 28.75 8.31 7.47
CA VAL A 179 28.70 7.22 6.47
C VAL A 179 28.51 7.77 5.06
N ARG A 180 27.58 8.72 4.85
CA ARG A 180 27.34 9.37 3.55
C ARG A 180 28.57 10.07 3.01
N ARG A 181 29.21 10.93 3.82
CA ARG A 181 30.45 11.64 3.40
C ARG A 181 31.57 10.67 3.02
N VAL A 182 31.67 9.55 3.74
CA VAL A 182 32.63 8.50 3.44
C VAL A 182 32.31 7.79 2.11
N TYR A 183 31.05 7.43 1.86
CA TYR A 183 30.64 6.83 0.58
C TYR A 183 30.86 7.77 -0.59
N ASP A 184 30.48 9.05 -0.49
CA ASP A 184 30.68 10.04 -1.54
C ASP A 184 32.16 10.13 -1.96
N ARG A 185 33.06 10.06 -0.98
CA ARG A 185 34.50 10.13 -1.23
C ARG A 185 35.09 8.82 -1.77
N LEU A 186 34.57 7.67 -1.35
CA LEU A 186 35.06 6.34 -1.73
C LEU A 186 34.53 5.88 -3.09
N LEU A 187 33.26 6.13 -3.38
CA LEU A 187 32.58 5.70 -4.62
C LEU A 187 32.96 6.56 -5.82
N SER A 188 33.72 7.64 -5.62
CA SER A 188 34.40 8.37 -6.69
C SER A 188 35.48 7.53 -7.42
N ASN A 189 35.75 6.29 -6.97
CA ASN A 189 36.78 5.40 -7.53
C ASN A 189 36.20 4.02 -7.88
N GLU A 190 36.16 3.67 -9.17
CA GLU A 190 35.63 2.40 -9.71
C GLU A 190 36.24 1.14 -9.05
N LYS A 191 37.51 1.20 -8.62
CA LYS A 191 38.16 0.04 -7.97
C LYS A 191 37.57 -0.27 -6.60
N MET A 192 37.00 0.73 -5.92
CA MET A 192 36.34 0.54 -4.62
C MET A 192 34.97 -0.10 -4.80
N GLU A 193 34.26 0.25 -5.87
CA GLU A 193 32.94 -0.30 -6.17
C GLU A 193 32.98 -1.83 -6.29
N SER A 194 33.96 -2.38 -7.02
CA SER A 194 34.16 -3.84 -7.10
C SER A 194 34.53 -4.48 -5.75
N ALA A 195 35.23 -3.77 -4.87
CA ALA A 195 35.61 -4.27 -3.56
C ALA A 195 34.39 -4.36 -2.62
N PHE A 196 33.54 -3.34 -2.63
CA PHE A 196 32.27 -3.35 -1.90
C PHE A 196 31.32 -4.43 -2.40
N LEU A 197 31.17 -4.57 -3.72
CA LEU A 197 30.34 -5.60 -4.32
C LEU A 197 30.73 -7.00 -3.82
N ASN A 198 32.01 -7.35 -3.96
CA ASN A 198 32.52 -8.64 -3.49
C ASN A 198 32.30 -8.83 -1.98
N ALA A 199 32.55 -7.78 -1.19
CA ALA A 199 32.36 -7.84 0.26
C ALA A 199 30.91 -8.10 0.66
N LEU A 200 29.94 -7.47 -0.02
CA LEU A 200 28.51 -7.69 0.22
C LEU A 200 28.08 -9.10 -0.14
N VAL A 201 28.57 -9.65 -1.26
CA VAL A 201 28.30 -11.04 -1.67
C VAL A 201 28.79 -12.04 -0.61
N TYR A 202 29.93 -11.76 0.05
CA TYR A 202 30.43 -12.61 1.15
C TYR A 202 29.72 -12.37 2.48
N LEU A 203 29.35 -11.13 2.80
CA LEU A 203 28.70 -10.77 4.06
C LEU A 203 27.30 -11.41 4.15
N THR A 204 26.51 -11.23 3.10
CA THR A 204 25.07 -11.40 3.16
C THR A 204 24.61 -12.83 3.52
N PRO A 205 25.20 -13.90 2.97
CA PRO A 205 24.84 -15.26 3.37
C PRO A 205 25.14 -15.56 4.84
N ASN A 206 26.22 -14.98 5.40
CA ASN A 206 26.56 -15.16 6.82
C ASN A 206 25.53 -14.45 7.71
N VAL A 207 25.14 -13.23 7.34
CA VAL A 207 24.12 -12.45 8.06
C VAL A 207 22.75 -13.13 7.98
N GLU A 208 22.41 -13.73 6.85
CA GLU A 208 21.17 -14.52 6.71
C GLU A 208 21.16 -15.73 7.66
N LEU A 209 22.27 -16.47 7.76
CA LEU A 209 22.40 -17.59 8.69
C LEU A 209 22.29 -17.14 10.15
N ASP A 210 22.96 -16.04 10.50
CA ASP A 210 22.89 -15.45 11.83
C ASP A 210 21.45 -15.09 12.21
N LEU A 211 20.73 -14.41 11.33
CA LEU A 211 19.33 -14.02 11.57
C LEU A 211 18.38 -15.21 11.63
N THR A 212 18.61 -16.26 10.84
CA THR A 212 17.69 -17.40 10.74
C THR A 212 17.87 -18.41 11.87
N TYR A 213 19.10 -18.59 12.37
CA TYR A 213 19.42 -19.68 13.31
C TYR A 213 19.91 -19.23 14.68
N LEU A 214 20.36 -17.98 14.84
CA LEU A 214 21.02 -17.51 16.05
C LEU A 214 20.27 -16.36 16.76
N ASP A 215 19.12 -15.92 16.23
CA ASP A 215 18.28 -14.83 16.77
C ASP A 215 19.11 -13.61 17.22
N VAL A 216 20.15 -13.27 16.43
CA VAL A 216 21.20 -12.32 16.83
C VAL A 216 20.64 -10.93 17.12
N TYR A 217 19.54 -10.56 16.48
CA TYR A 217 18.88 -9.27 16.70
C TYR A 217 18.36 -9.11 18.14
N ASP A 218 17.79 -10.17 18.73
CA ASP A 218 17.29 -10.13 20.11
C ASP A 218 18.45 -10.01 21.12
N THR A 219 19.62 -10.54 20.76
CA THR A 219 20.83 -10.46 21.57
C THR A 219 21.56 -9.13 21.40
N ASN A 220 21.53 -8.54 20.21
CA ASN A 220 22.22 -7.29 19.88
C ASN A 220 21.42 -6.41 18.90
N PRO A 221 20.68 -5.40 19.40
CA PRO A 221 19.93 -4.47 18.56
C PRO A 221 20.79 -3.61 17.61
N ASP A 222 22.11 -3.49 17.85
CA ASP A 222 23.03 -2.79 16.95
C ASP A 222 23.27 -3.57 15.64
N TYR A 223 22.77 -4.81 15.51
CA TYR A 223 22.85 -5.58 14.27
C TYR A 223 22.16 -4.87 13.09
N LEU A 224 21.21 -3.98 13.38
CA LEU A 224 20.55 -3.13 12.37
C LEU A 224 21.53 -2.19 11.64
N ASN A 225 22.67 -1.86 12.26
CA ASN A 225 23.68 -0.96 11.70
C ASN A 225 24.22 -1.47 10.36
N ILE A 226 24.27 -2.79 10.16
CA ILE A 226 24.69 -3.39 8.89
C ILE A 226 23.78 -2.90 7.75
N PHE A 227 22.46 -3.03 7.93
CA PHE A 227 21.48 -2.66 6.91
C PHE A 227 21.47 -1.15 6.64
N ILE A 228 21.65 -0.34 7.69
CA ILE A 228 21.74 1.12 7.57
C ILE A 228 22.97 1.49 6.73
N ILE A 229 24.15 1.00 7.12
CA ILE A 229 25.42 1.34 6.42
C ILE A 229 25.35 0.90 4.96
N VAL A 230 24.87 -0.31 4.66
CA VAL A 230 24.81 -0.82 3.28
C VAL A 230 23.86 0.02 2.42
N MET A 231 22.69 0.41 2.95
CA MET A 231 21.70 1.19 2.20
C MET A 231 22.13 2.65 1.92
N GLU A 232 23.14 3.17 2.62
CA GLU A 232 23.75 4.47 2.29
C GLU A 232 24.67 4.43 1.05
N ASN A 233 25.00 3.25 0.52
CA ASN A 233 25.79 3.14 -0.70
C ASN A 233 24.98 3.69 -1.90
N SER A 234 25.50 4.74 -2.57
CA SER A 234 24.82 5.37 -3.70
C SER A 234 24.82 4.52 -4.97
N SER A 235 25.77 3.60 -5.13
CA SER A 235 25.95 2.77 -6.33
C SER A 235 25.12 1.48 -6.35
N LEU A 236 24.20 1.25 -5.40
CA LEU A 236 23.40 0.02 -5.36
C LEU A 236 22.51 -0.20 -6.60
N HIS A 237 22.26 0.86 -7.38
CA HIS A 237 21.51 0.81 -8.63
C HIS A 237 22.35 0.35 -9.84
N SER A 238 23.67 0.14 -9.68
CA SER A 238 24.48 -0.33 -10.80
C SER A 238 24.14 -1.80 -11.15
N PRO A 239 24.17 -2.18 -12.44
CA PRO A 239 23.76 -3.51 -12.88
C PRO A 239 24.49 -4.65 -12.16
N GLU A 240 25.77 -4.48 -11.84
CA GLU A 240 26.59 -5.47 -11.15
C GLU A 240 26.07 -5.73 -9.72
N TYR A 241 25.59 -4.69 -9.03
CA TYR A 241 24.98 -4.83 -7.70
C TYR A 241 23.59 -5.46 -7.79
N LEU A 242 22.78 -5.05 -8.76
CA LEU A 242 21.45 -5.60 -8.99
C LEU A 242 21.49 -7.09 -9.33
N GLU A 243 22.51 -7.55 -10.06
CA GLU A 243 22.65 -8.96 -10.43
C GLU A 243 23.23 -9.83 -9.30
N MET A 244 24.26 -9.34 -8.59
CA MET A 244 25.04 -10.20 -7.67
C MET A 244 24.72 -9.99 -6.19
N ALA A 245 24.63 -8.74 -5.71
CA ALA A 245 24.60 -8.42 -4.28
C ALA A 245 23.20 -8.15 -3.75
N MET A 246 22.40 -7.37 -4.48
CA MET A 246 21.07 -6.94 -4.06
C MET A 246 20.05 -8.10 -3.89
N PRO A 247 20.02 -9.15 -4.72
CA PRO A 247 19.14 -10.31 -4.51
C PRO A 247 19.37 -10.96 -3.14
N LEU A 248 20.63 -11.21 -2.81
CA LEU A 248 21.03 -11.78 -1.53
C LEU A 248 20.67 -10.82 -0.39
N PHE A 249 20.95 -9.52 -0.57
CA PHE A 249 20.74 -8.52 0.48
C PHE A 249 19.26 -8.35 0.81
N CYS A 250 18.39 -8.31 -0.20
CA CYS A 250 16.94 -8.26 -0.01
C CYS A 250 16.44 -9.50 0.72
N LYS A 251 16.94 -10.69 0.34
CA LYS A 251 16.58 -11.95 1.02
C LYS A 251 16.94 -11.90 2.50
N CYS A 252 18.16 -11.48 2.82
CA CYS A 252 18.62 -11.29 4.19
C CYS A 252 17.76 -10.27 4.96
N MET A 253 17.48 -9.10 4.38
CA MET A 253 16.67 -8.06 5.02
C MET A 253 15.23 -8.52 5.28
N SER A 254 14.66 -9.36 4.40
CA SER A 254 13.32 -9.94 4.58
C SER A 254 13.19 -10.91 5.76
N LYS A 255 14.31 -11.37 6.34
CA LYS A 255 14.36 -12.26 7.51
C LYS A 255 14.43 -11.49 8.84
N LEU A 256 14.57 -10.17 8.82
CA LEU A 256 14.58 -9.37 10.04
C LEU A 256 13.24 -9.46 10.80
N PRO A 257 13.26 -9.45 12.14
CA PRO A 257 12.04 -9.48 12.94
C PRO A 257 11.25 -8.18 12.79
N LEU A 258 9.93 -8.23 12.98
CA LEU A 258 9.02 -7.10 12.77
C LEU A 258 9.43 -5.80 13.51
N PRO A 259 9.89 -5.83 14.78
CA PRO A 259 10.35 -4.62 15.46
C PRO A 259 11.59 -3.98 14.81
N ALA A 260 12.49 -4.80 14.24
CA ALA A 260 13.66 -4.32 13.52
C ALA A 260 13.28 -3.59 12.23
N LEU A 261 12.36 -4.20 11.46
CA LEU A 261 11.80 -3.63 10.24
C LEU A 261 11.09 -2.30 10.54
N ALA A 262 10.27 -2.25 11.60
CA ALA A 262 9.60 -1.03 12.03
C ALA A 262 10.58 0.07 12.44
N LYS A 263 11.66 -0.27 13.15
CA LYS A 263 12.73 0.69 13.52
C LYS A 263 13.43 1.25 12.29
N LEU A 264 13.70 0.41 11.29
CA LEU A 264 14.33 0.82 10.03
C LEU A 264 13.41 1.74 9.22
N THR A 265 12.13 1.40 9.11
CA THR A 265 11.13 2.23 8.42
C THR A 265 10.96 3.61 9.07
N ARG A 266 10.93 3.68 10.42
CA ARG A 266 10.89 4.97 11.15
C ARG A 266 12.16 5.80 11.00
N LEU A 267 13.31 5.15 10.76
CA LEU A 267 14.55 5.86 10.46
C LEU A 267 14.49 6.49 9.07
N TRP A 268 14.09 5.69 8.07
CA TRP A 268 14.02 6.14 6.69
C TRP A 268 12.97 7.22 6.46
N SER A 269 11.92 7.29 7.28
CA SER A 269 10.93 8.37 7.19
C SER A 269 11.51 9.76 7.50
N GLN A 270 12.70 9.83 8.12
CA GLN A 270 13.40 11.07 8.41
C GLN A 270 14.39 11.47 7.30
N TYR A 271 14.53 10.66 6.25
CA TYR A 271 15.46 10.93 5.15
C TYR A 271 14.89 11.95 4.17
N SER A 272 15.75 12.56 3.35
CA SER A 272 15.29 13.46 2.29
C SER A 272 14.57 12.68 1.18
N VAL A 273 13.69 13.37 0.45
CA VAL A 273 12.91 12.80 -0.67
C VAL A 273 13.82 12.14 -1.71
N GLU A 274 14.97 12.74 -2.02
CA GLU A 274 15.96 12.20 -2.96
C GLU A 274 16.52 10.84 -2.50
N HIS A 275 16.77 10.67 -1.20
CA HIS A 275 17.30 9.41 -0.67
C HIS A 275 16.24 8.30 -0.70
N ILE A 276 15.00 8.60 -0.30
CA ILE A 276 13.89 7.64 -0.34
C ILE A 276 13.61 7.24 -1.79
N ARG A 277 13.65 8.20 -2.73
CA ARG A 277 13.47 7.96 -4.16
C ARG A 277 14.55 7.03 -4.71
N ARG A 278 15.83 7.27 -4.39
CA ARG A 278 16.94 6.38 -4.77
C ARG A 278 16.74 4.95 -4.26
N MET A 279 16.30 4.80 -3.01
CA MET A 279 16.03 3.48 -2.42
C MET A 279 14.86 2.77 -3.12
N MET A 280 13.78 3.50 -3.38
CA MET A 280 12.62 3.02 -4.14
C MET A 280 13.05 2.54 -5.53
N GLU A 281 13.76 3.38 -6.29
CA GLU A 281 14.28 3.07 -7.62
C GLU A 281 15.18 1.83 -7.61
N THR A 282 16.04 1.68 -6.60
CA THR A 282 16.93 0.51 -6.49
C THR A 282 16.13 -0.80 -6.39
N PHE A 283 15.13 -0.86 -5.51
CA PHE A 283 14.29 -2.06 -5.37
C PHE A 283 13.37 -2.27 -6.58
N GLN A 284 12.85 -1.20 -7.17
CA GLN A 284 12.04 -1.31 -8.39
C GLN A 284 12.85 -1.79 -9.58
N GLN A 285 14.06 -1.28 -9.78
CA GLN A 285 14.96 -1.74 -10.85
C GLN A 285 15.34 -3.19 -10.65
N LEU A 286 15.56 -3.65 -9.41
CA LEU A 286 15.80 -5.06 -9.12
C LEU A 286 14.61 -5.93 -9.55
N ILE A 287 13.38 -5.54 -9.18
CA ILE A 287 12.16 -6.24 -9.58
C ILE A 287 12.01 -6.24 -11.10
N THR A 288 12.14 -5.08 -11.74
CA THR A 288 12.03 -4.96 -13.20
C THR A 288 13.08 -5.79 -13.93
N TYR A 289 14.34 -5.73 -13.49
CA TYR A 289 15.45 -6.46 -14.10
C TYR A 289 15.24 -7.97 -14.01
N THR A 290 14.85 -8.47 -12.83
CA THR A 290 14.57 -9.90 -12.63
C THR A 290 13.35 -10.35 -13.41
N VAL A 291 12.28 -9.56 -13.41
CA VAL A 291 11.05 -9.87 -14.16
C VAL A 291 11.27 -9.92 -15.67
N ILE A 292 12.11 -9.04 -16.22
CA ILE A 292 12.41 -9.01 -17.66
C ILE A 292 13.43 -10.07 -18.06
N SER A 293 14.38 -10.38 -17.17
CA SER A 293 15.46 -11.35 -17.45
C SER A 293 14.99 -12.80 -17.34
N ASN A 294 13.98 -13.06 -16.53
CA ASN A 294 13.39 -14.38 -16.35
C ASN A 294 12.14 -14.55 -17.25
N GLU A 295 11.95 -15.76 -17.77
CA GLU A 295 10.70 -16.14 -18.44
C GLU A 295 9.76 -16.75 -17.40
N TYR A 296 8.57 -16.16 -17.26
CA TYR A 296 7.51 -16.70 -16.41
C TYR A 296 6.41 -17.28 -17.27
N ASP A 297 5.95 -18.45 -16.88
CA ASP A 297 4.86 -19.16 -17.54
C ASP A 297 3.89 -19.68 -16.48
N SER A 298 2.89 -20.43 -16.91
CA SER A 298 1.88 -20.96 -16.00
C SER A 298 2.43 -21.98 -14.99
N ASP A 299 3.64 -22.53 -15.19
CA ASP A 299 4.29 -23.49 -14.29
C ASP A 299 5.35 -22.83 -13.38
N SER A 300 5.96 -21.72 -13.82
CA SER A 300 6.95 -20.91 -13.12
C SER A 300 6.42 -19.49 -12.87
N LEU A 301 5.78 -19.31 -11.71
CA LEU A 301 5.14 -18.04 -11.35
C LEU A 301 6.13 -17.06 -10.74
N VAL A 302 5.90 -15.76 -10.96
CA VAL A 302 6.66 -14.68 -10.32
C VAL A 302 6.58 -14.75 -8.78
N ASN A 303 5.48 -15.29 -8.26
CA ASN A 303 5.26 -15.55 -6.83
C ASN A 303 6.27 -16.51 -6.20
N ASP A 304 6.87 -17.40 -6.99
CA ASP A 304 7.85 -18.39 -6.53
C ASP A 304 9.30 -17.86 -6.66
N ASP A 305 9.50 -16.69 -7.28
CA ASP A 305 10.81 -16.04 -7.41
C ASP A 305 11.21 -15.33 -6.10
N GLU A 306 12.12 -15.97 -5.35
CA GLU A 306 12.59 -15.44 -4.07
C GLU A 306 13.18 -14.02 -4.17
N CYS A 307 13.79 -13.66 -5.30
CA CYS A 307 14.40 -12.34 -5.49
C CYS A 307 13.32 -11.26 -5.59
N VAL A 308 12.34 -11.48 -6.46
CA VAL A 308 11.21 -10.54 -6.65
C VAL A 308 10.42 -10.39 -5.36
N VAL A 309 10.13 -11.51 -4.68
CA VAL A 309 9.40 -11.52 -3.40
C VAL A 309 10.16 -10.77 -2.31
N ALA A 310 11.47 -11.03 -2.17
CA ALA A 310 12.28 -10.35 -1.18
C ALA A 310 12.39 -8.86 -1.47
N ALA A 311 12.60 -8.47 -2.74
CA ALA A 311 12.66 -7.09 -3.17
C ALA A 311 11.32 -6.36 -2.92
N ALA A 312 10.17 -6.99 -3.19
CA ALA A 312 8.85 -6.42 -2.90
C ALA A 312 8.62 -6.21 -1.40
N LYS A 313 9.07 -7.14 -0.54
CA LYS A 313 9.04 -6.97 0.93
C LYS A 313 9.93 -5.83 1.40
N CYS A 314 11.08 -5.62 0.77
CA CYS A 314 11.99 -4.52 1.06
C CYS A 314 11.41 -3.17 0.60
N LEU A 315 10.82 -3.13 -0.59
CA LEU A 315 10.13 -1.95 -1.12
C LEU A 315 8.95 -1.53 -0.23
N LYS A 316 8.26 -2.49 0.40
CA LYS A 316 7.21 -2.21 1.39
C LYS A 316 7.69 -1.35 2.55
N LEU A 317 8.92 -1.57 3.02
CA LEU A 317 9.52 -0.75 4.09
C LEU A 317 9.73 0.70 3.64
N VAL A 318 10.18 0.90 2.41
CA VAL A 318 10.37 2.23 1.80
C VAL A 318 9.01 2.92 1.58
N PHE A 319 8.00 2.16 1.17
CA PHE A 319 6.64 2.66 1.01
C PHE A 319 6.05 3.18 2.34
N TYR A 320 6.18 2.43 3.44
CA TYR A 320 5.73 2.92 4.74
C TYR A 320 6.59 4.08 5.27
N ALA A 321 7.89 4.12 4.95
CA ALA A 321 8.73 5.27 5.27
C ALA A 321 8.28 6.54 4.53
N ASN A 322 7.89 6.38 3.25
CA ASN A 322 7.30 7.43 2.42
C ASN A 322 5.97 7.96 2.97
N VAL A 323 5.13 7.06 3.51
CA VAL A 323 3.89 7.42 4.22
C VAL A 323 4.19 8.19 5.51
N LEU A 324 5.11 7.69 6.33
CA LEU A 324 5.45 8.28 7.63
C LEU A 324 6.15 9.64 7.52
N GLY A 325 6.94 9.84 6.48
CA GLY A 325 7.64 11.10 6.24
C GLY A 325 6.76 12.16 5.57
N GLY A 326 5.58 11.76 5.06
CA GLY A 326 4.62 12.66 4.42
C GLY A 326 3.71 13.40 5.42
N ASP A 327 2.71 14.09 4.88
CA ASP A 327 1.68 14.75 5.68
C ASP A 327 0.65 13.72 6.17
N LEU A 328 0.69 13.41 7.47
CA LEU A 328 -0.21 12.47 8.13
C LEU A 328 -1.39 13.17 8.81
N ASP A 329 -2.59 12.64 8.59
CA ASP A 329 -3.80 12.94 9.34
C ASP A 329 -3.83 12.11 10.63
N THR A 330 -3.14 12.61 11.68
CA THR A 330 -2.98 11.93 12.97
C THR A 330 -4.21 11.99 13.87
N GLY A 331 -5.30 12.64 13.42
CA GLY A 331 -6.58 12.54 14.11
C GLY A 331 -7.04 11.09 14.08
N HIS A 332 -7.16 10.43 15.23
CA HIS A 332 -7.86 9.16 15.40
C HIS A 332 -9.37 9.34 15.16
N ASN A 333 -9.68 9.80 13.95
CA ASN A 333 -10.97 10.23 13.44
C ASN A 333 -11.66 9.05 12.78
N GLU A 334 -11.65 7.91 13.47
CA GLU A 334 -12.33 6.71 13.03
C GLU A 334 -13.79 6.81 13.45
N GLU A 335 -14.69 6.45 12.54
CA GLU A 335 -16.06 6.15 12.93
C GLU A 335 -16.05 4.73 13.53
N GLU A 336 -16.42 4.58 14.81
CA GLU A 336 -16.54 3.28 15.47
C GLU A 336 -17.31 2.32 14.58
N GLU A 337 -16.67 1.22 14.17
CA GLU A 337 -17.39 0.15 13.48
C GLU A 337 -18.29 -0.53 14.51
N PRO A 338 -19.61 -0.62 14.28
CA PRO A 338 -20.40 -1.53 15.08
C PRO A 338 -19.80 -2.91 14.88
N ALA A 339 -19.32 -3.54 15.96
CA ALA A 339 -18.87 -4.92 15.93
C ALA A 339 -20.00 -5.74 15.30
N SER A 340 -19.76 -6.30 14.13
CA SER A 340 -20.68 -7.25 13.52
C SER A 340 -20.60 -8.55 14.33
N GLU A 341 -21.24 -8.58 15.50
CA GLU A 341 -21.60 -9.82 16.18
C GLU A 341 -22.73 -10.47 15.37
N SER A 342 -22.42 -10.99 14.19
CA SER A 342 -23.27 -12.00 13.57
C SER A 342 -22.96 -13.33 14.25
N SER A 343 -23.55 -13.54 15.43
CA SER A 343 -23.55 -14.78 16.21
C SER A 343 -24.39 -15.89 15.56
N GLU A 344 -24.64 -15.82 14.26
CA GLU A 344 -25.29 -16.87 13.50
C GLU A 344 -24.23 -17.59 12.67
N LEU A 345 -24.06 -18.88 12.98
CA LEU A 345 -23.22 -19.77 12.18
C LEU A 345 -23.75 -19.73 10.74
N THR A 346 -22.96 -19.19 9.82
CA THR A 346 -23.35 -19.19 8.40
C THR A 346 -23.51 -20.63 7.90
N LEU A 347 -24.34 -20.86 6.89
CA LEU A 347 -24.60 -22.20 6.34
C LEU A 347 -23.30 -22.94 5.93
N GLN A 348 -22.25 -22.19 5.61
CA GLN A 348 -20.89 -22.66 5.35
C GLN A 348 -20.25 -23.43 6.52
N GLU A 349 -20.52 -22.97 7.75
CA GLU A 349 -19.96 -23.50 9.00
C GLU A 349 -20.69 -24.79 9.41
N LEU A 350 -21.98 -24.88 9.10
CA LEU A 350 -22.80 -26.08 9.27
C LEU A 350 -22.44 -27.21 8.30
N LEU A 351 -21.87 -26.88 7.13
CA LEU A 351 -21.42 -27.85 6.11
C LEU A 351 -19.96 -28.30 6.30
N GLY A 352 -19.23 -27.76 7.29
CA GLY A 352 -17.88 -28.20 7.63
C GLY A 352 -16.78 -27.75 6.66
N GLU A 353 -17.03 -26.73 5.82
CA GLU A 353 -16.03 -26.15 4.90
C GLU A 353 -15.08 -25.14 5.57
N GLU A 354 -14.84 -25.27 6.88
CA GLU A 354 -13.95 -24.37 7.61
C GLU A 354 -12.58 -25.01 7.86
N ARG A 355 -11.57 -24.48 7.17
CA ARG A 355 -10.21 -24.33 7.75
C ARG A 355 -9.26 -23.38 7.01
N SER A 356 -9.56 -22.91 5.78
CA SER A 356 -8.57 -22.14 5.00
C SER A 356 -8.89 -20.67 4.72
N ASN A 357 -10.15 -20.22 4.86
CA ASN A 357 -10.53 -18.86 4.48
C ASN A 357 -10.83 -18.04 5.76
N LYS A 358 -9.86 -17.26 6.26
CA LYS A 358 -10.14 -16.31 7.35
C LYS A 358 -11.13 -15.26 6.85
N LYS A 359 -12.26 -15.12 7.56
CA LYS A 359 -13.22 -14.03 7.39
C LYS A 359 -12.64 -12.76 8.03
N GLY A 360 -12.15 -11.83 7.22
CA GLY A 360 -11.80 -10.48 7.66
C GLY A 360 -10.66 -9.83 6.88
N PRO A 361 -10.64 -8.48 6.79
CA PRO A 361 -9.57 -7.73 6.14
C PRO A 361 -8.23 -7.99 6.86
N ARG A 362 -7.22 -8.46 6.11
CA ARG A 362 -5.87 -8.68 6.62
C ARG A 362 -5.23 -7.33 6.92
N VAL A 363 -5.05 -7.01 8.20
CA VAL A 363 -4.24 -5.86 8.64
C VAL A 363 -2.76 -6.27 8.57
N ASP A 364 -1.92 -5.46 7.91
CA ASP A 364 -0.50 -5.75 7.78
C ASP A 364 0.16 -5.70 9.17
N PRO A 365 0.91 -6.75 9.59
CA PRO A 365 1.63 -6.74 10.87
C PRO A 365 2.55 -5.52 11.05
N LEU A 366 3.14 -5.03 9.95
CA LEU A 366 4.00 -3.85 9.98
C LEU A 366 3.22 -2.55 10.20
N GLU A 367 2.03 -2.43 9.61
CA GLU A 367 1.11 -1.30 9.79
C GLU A 367 0.71 -1.17 11.27
N LYS A 368 0.38 -2.30 11.91
CA LYS A 368 0.06 -2.37 13.34
C LYS A 368 1.23 -1.97 14.24
N GLU A 369 2.45 -2.42 13.93
CA GLU A 369 3.65 -2.11 14.70
C GLU A 369 4.08 -0.64 14.54
N LEU A 370 3.88 -0.06 13.36
CA LEU A 370 4.16 1.34 13.09
C LEU A 370 3.11 2.28 13.69
N GLY A 371 1.87 1.79 13.85
CA GLY A 371 0.74 2.56 14.37
C GLY A 371 0.20 3.57 13.35
N VAL A 372 0.40 3.32 12.06
CA VAL A 372 0.01 4.21 10.96
C VAL A 372 -0.59 3.38 9.84
N ARG A 373 -1.73 3.82 9.31
CA ARG A 373 -2.38 3.24 8.15
C ARG A 373 -2.05 4.03 6.89
N THR A 374 -2.11 3.37 5.74
CA THR A 374 -1.93 4.05 4.44
C THR A 374 -2.97 5.15 4.22
N LEU A 375 -4.19 4.96 4.76
CA LEU A 375 -5.30 5.92 4.74
C LEU A 375 -5.05 7.19 5.58
N ASP A 376 -4.06 7.18 6.46
CA ASP A 376 -3.70 8.33 7.28
C ASP A 376 -2.86 9.33 6.47
N CYS A 377 -2.23 8.88 5.39
CA CYS A 377 -1.41 9.72 4.54
C CYS A 377 -2.28 10.62 3.65
N ARG A 378 -2.14 11.94 3.79
CA ARG A 378 -2.77 12.92 2.89
C ARG A 378 -1.89 13.23 1.71
N ARG A 379 -0.61 13.46 1.98
CA ARG A 379 0.40 13.74 0.95
C ARG A 379 1.65 12.91 1.25
N PRO A 380 1.93 11.87 0.47
CA PRO A 380 3.18 11.14 0.62
C PRO A 380 4.37 11.98 0.16
N LEU A 381 5.58 11.64 0.59
CA LEU A 381 6.81 12.32 0.12
C LEU A 381 7.03 12.12 -1.39
N ILE A 382 6.70 10.93 -1.89
CA ILE A 382 6.74 10.50 -3.27
C ILE A 382 5.34 10.00 -3.63
N PRO A 383 4.77 10.45 -4.77
CA PRO A 383 3.48 9.96 -5.25
C PRO A 383 3.42 8.43 -5.28
N PHE A 384 2.30 7.88 -4.82
CA PHE A 384 2.12 6.43 -4.70
C PHE A 384 2.16 5.72 -6.05
N GLU A 385 1.81 6.41 -7.13
CA GLU A 385 1.84 5.92 -8.50
C GLU A 385 3.26 5.58 -8.95
N GLU A 386 4.28 6.24 -8.38
CA GLU A 386 5.68 5.92 -8.65
C GLU A 386 6.11 4.59 -8.06
N PHE A 387 5.37 4.01 -7.09
CA PHE A 387 5.69 2.70 -6.50
C PHE A 387 5.18 1.52 -7.33
N VAL A 388 4.32 1.77 -8.31
CA VAL A 388 3.75 0.75 -9.21
C VAL A 388 4.83 0.21 -10.14
N ASN A 389 4.90 -1.12 -10.29
CA ASN A 389 5.84 -1.78 -11.20
C ASN A 389 5.10 -2.40 -12.39
N GLU A 390 5.04 -1.73 -13.54
CA GLU A 390 4.28 -2.21 -14.70
C GLU A 390 4.75 -3.58 -15.23
N PRO A 391 6.06 -3.88 -15.40
CA PRO A 391 6.51 -5.19 -15.84
C PRO A 391 6.03 -6.35 -14.95
N LEU A 392 6.00 -6.14 -13.62
CA LEU A 392 5.43 -7.11 -12.70
C LEU A 392 3.92 -7.30 -12.94
N ASN A 393 3.17 -6.20 -13.16
CA ASN A 393 1.72 -6.26 -13.39
C ASN A 393 1.37 -6.99 -14.69
N ASP A 394 2.21 -6.90 -15.73
CA ASP A 394 1.99 -7.58 -17.02
C ASP A 394 2.16 -9.10 -16.93
N VAL A 395 3.08 -9.56 -16.07
CA VAL A 395 3.44 -10.98 -15.94
C VAL A 395 2.66 -11.67 -14.81
N LEU A 396 2.08 -10.92 -13.87
CA LEU A 396 1.37 -11.46 -12.72
C LEU A 396 0.04 -12.12 -13.13
N GLU A 397 -0.03 -13.44 -12.97
CA GLU A 397 -1.28 -14.21 -13.11
C GLU A 397 -2.19 -14.01 -11.88
N MET A 398 -3.07 -13.02 -11.97
CA MET A 398 -3.90 -12.56 -10.85
C MET A 398 -4.90 -13.62 -10.32
N ASP A 399 -5.35 -14.56 -11.15
CA ASP A 399 -6.20 -15.66 -10.71
C ASP A 399 -5.46 -16.57 -9.72
N LYS A 400 -4.18 -16.87 -9.98
CA LYS A 400 -3.33 -17.66 -9.08
C LYS A 400 -2.88 -16.85 -7.87
N ASP A 401 -2.44 -15.61 -8.06
CA ASP A 401 -2.04 -14.74 -6.93
C ASP A 401 -3.18 -14.59 -5.92
N PHE A 402 -4.41 -14.39 -6.41
CA PHE A 402 -5.60 -14.32 -5.57
C PHE A 402 -5.85 -15.63 -4.79
N THR A 403 -5.59 -16.80 -5.38
CA THR A 403 -5.71 -18.06 -4.63
C THR A 403 -4.69 -18.15 -3.49
N PHE A 404 -3.45 -17.67 -3.70
CA PHE A 404 -2.44 -17.59 -2.64
C PHE A 404 -2.81 -16.54 -1.60
N PHE A 405 -3.47 -15.46 -2.01
CA PHE A 405 -4.02 -14.49 -1.07
C PHE A 405 -5.12 -15.12 -0.22
N LYS A 406 -6.08 -15.85 -0.79
CA LYS A 406 -7.22 -16.39 -0.03
C LYS A 406 -6.87 -17.60 0.83
N VAL A 407 -6.08 -18.52 0.27
CA VAL A 407 -5.64 -19.76 0.95
C VAL A 407 -4.37 -19.44 1.73
N ASP A 408 -4.48 -19.40 3.06
CA ASP A 408 -3.34 -19.14 3.97
C ASP A 408 -2.39 -20.34 4.01
N SER A 409 -1.68 -20.58 2.90
CA SER A 409 -0.55 -21.50 2.85
C SER A 409 0.72 -20.68 3.09
N GLU A 410 1.38 -20.89 4.22
CA GLU A 410 2.72 -20.32 4.52
C GLU A 410 3.75 -20.60 3.41
N SER A 411 3.44 -21.49 2.46
CA SER A 411 4.28 -21.89 1.35
C SER A 411 4.39 -20.90 0.18
N LYS A 412 3.43 -19.99 -0.04
CA LYS A 412 3.43 -19.14 -1.25
C LYS A 412 3.10 -17.67 -0.96
N PHE A 413 3.88 -16.76 -1.55
CA PHE A 413 3.71 -15.32 -1.41
C PHE A 413 2.65 -14.78 -2.37
N SER A 414 1.88 -13.78 -1.94
CA SER A 414 0.93 -13.05 -2.80
C SER A 414 1.27 -11.56 -2.84
N PHE A 415 1.29 -10.99 -4.04
CA PHE A 415 1.53 -9.56 -4.24
C PHE A 415 0.33 -8.70 -3.81
N GLN A 416 -0.86 -9.26 -3.62
CA GLN A 416 -1.97 -8.58 -2.94
C GLN A 416 -1.66 -8.22 -1.49
N SER A 417 -0.66 -8.83 -0.85
CA SER A 417 -0.14 -8.39 0.46
C SER A 417 0.71 -7.11 0.39
N CYS A 418 1.12 -6.70 -0.82
CA CYS A 418 1.86 -5.48 -1.12
C CYS A 418 1.09 -4.65 -2.17
N PRO A 419 -0.11 -4.13 -1.85
CA PRO A 419 -0.98 -3.50 -2.85
C PRO A 419 -0.36 -2.27 -3.52
N PHE A 420 0.62 -1.60 -2.90
CA PHE A 420 1.28 -0.42 -3.47
C PHE A 420 2.07 -0.68 -4.76
N ILE A 421 2.49 -1.92 -5.03
CA ILE A 421 3.24 -2.27 -6.25
C ILE A 421 2.32 -2.56 -7.45
N LEU A 422 1.05 -2.82 -7.17
CA LEU A 422 0.05 -3.19 -8.17
C LEU A 422 -0.65 -1.94 -8.70
N ASN A 423 -0.91 -1.91 -10.01
CA ASN A 423 -1.72 -0.86 -10.61
C ASN A 423 -3.23 -1.09 -10.31
N ALA A 424 -4.05 -0.07 -10.50
CA ALA A 424 -5.49 -0.15 -10.23
C ALA A 424 -6.21 -1.23 -11.06
N CYS A 425 -5.74 -1.50 -12.28
CA CYS A 425 -6.31 -2.52 -13.17
C CYS A 425 -6.08 -3.93 -12.62
N THR A 426 -4.86 -4.24 -12.22
CA THR A 426 -4.46 -5.53 -11.64
C THR A 426 -5.19 -5.78 -10.33
N LYS A 427 -5.30 -4.78 -9.47
CA LYS A 427 -6.12 -4.85 -8.25
C LYS A 427 -7.59 -5.11 -8.55
N SER A 428 -8.17 -4.39 -9.53
CA SER A 428 -9.56 -4.58 -9.96
C SER A 428 -9.82 -5.99 -10.50
N LEU A 429 -8.84 -6.60 -11.17
CA LEU A 429 -8.92 -7.98 -11.64
C LEU A 429 -8.91 -8.97 -10.47
N GLY A 430 -8.09 -8.73 -9.44
CA GLY A 430 -8.09 -9.50 -8.21
C GLY A 430 -9.44 -9.46 -7.49
N LEU A 431 -10.02 -8.26 -7.37
CA LEU A 431 -11.36 -8.05 -6.83
C LEU A 431 -12.44 -8.75 -7.69
N TYR A 432 -12.32 -8.69 -9.01
CA TYR A 432 -13.23 -9.39 -9.93
C TYR A 432 -13.21 -10.92 -9.71
N TYR A 433 -12.02 -11.51 -9.51
CA TYR A 433 -11.93 -12.94 -9.19
C TYR A 433 -12.52 -13.26 -7.82
N ASP A 434 -12.29 -12.44 -6.79
CA ASP A 434 -12.93 -12.62 -5.49
C ASP A 434 -14.46 -12.59 -5.60
N ASN A 435 -14.98 -11.58 -6.30
CA ASN A 435 -16.42 -11.42 -6.51
C ASN A 435 -16.99 -12.62 -7.27
N ARG A 436 -16.33 -13.09 -8.35
CA ARG A 436 -16.80 -14.27 -9.11
C ARG A 436 -16.73 -15.55 -8.30
N ILE A 437 -15.65 -15.78 -7.57
CA ILE A 437 -15.50 -16.98 -6.72
C ILE A 437 -16.59 -16.98 -5.65
N SER A 438 -16.83 -15.83 -5.03
CA SER A 438 -17.90 -15.64 -4.05
C SER A 438 -19.27 -15.88 -4.67
N MET A 439 -19.61 -15.29 -5.82
CA MET A 439 -20.84 -15.56 -6.59
C MET A 439 -21.00 -17.06 -6.92
N TYR A 440 -19.94 -17.72 -7.40
CA TYR A 440 -19.99 -19.15 -7.74
C TYR A 440 -20.15 -20.02 -6.50
N SER A 441 -19.50 -19.68 -5.39
CA SER A 441 -19.63 -20.40 -4.13
C SER A 441 -21.06 -20.31 -3.60
N GLU A 442 -21.64 -19.10 -3.55
CA GLU A 442 -23.03 -18.87 -3.14
C GLU A 442 -24.02 -19.60 -4.06
N ARG A 443 -23.78 -19.58 -5.38
CA ARG A 443 -24.59 -20.32 -6.35
C ARG A 443 -24.52 -21.83 -6.13
N ARG A 444 -23.33 -22.38 -5.87
CA ARG A 444 -23.15 -23.82 -5.60
C ARG A 444 -23.83 -24.24 -4.30
N ILE A 445 -23.70 -23.46 -3.24
CA ILE A 445 -24.35 -23.71 -1.95
C ILE A 445 -25.87 -23.64 -2.11
N THR A 446 -26.37 -22.61 -2.78
CA THR A 446 -27.81 -22.44 -3.05
C THR A 446 -28.37 -23.62 -3.87
N ALA A 447 -27.62 -24.10 -4.87
CA ALA A 447 -28.00 -25.27 -5.66
C ALA A 447 -27.98 -26.57 -4.83
N LEU A 448 -26.96 -26.77 -3.99
CA LEU A 448 -26.87 -27.91 -3.08
C LEU A 448 -28.03 -27.92 -2.08
N TYR A 449 -28.34 -26.77 -1.49
CA TYR A 449 -29.46 -26.62 -0.57
C TYR A 449 -30.80 -26.89 -1.24
N SER A 450 -30.97 -26.42 -2.47
CA SER A 450 -32.17 -26.68 -3.27
C SER A 450 -32.36 -28.18 -3.55
N LEU A 451 -31.27 -28.92 -3.71
CA LEU A 451 -31.29 -30.38 -3.84
C LEU A 451 -31.62 -31.10 -2.52
N VAL A 452 -31.17 -30.57 -1.38
CA VAL A 452 -31.35 -31.20 -0.05
C VAL A 452 -32.73 -30.91 0.55
N GLN A 453 -33.24 -29.68 0.43
CA GLN A 453 -34.51 -29.25 1.04
C GLN A 453 -35.69 -29.22 0.07
N GLY A 454 -35.47 -29.41 -1.23
CA GLY A 454 -36.55 -29.41 -2.23
C GLY A 454 -37.20 -28.04 -2.49
N GLN A 455 -36.65 -26.95 -1.94
CA GLN A 455 -37.01 -25.57 -2.30
C GLN A 455 -36.14 -25.09 -3.45
N GLN A 456 -36.73 -24.48 -4.48
CA GLN A 456 -35.98 -23.86 -5.57
C GLN A 456 -35.50 -22.47 -5.11
N LEU A 457 -34.30 -22.38 -4.54
CA LEU A 457 -33.67 -21.09 -4.27
C LEU A 457 -33.03 -20.54 -5.56
N ASN A 458 -33.18 -19.24 -5.80
CA ASN A 458 -32.66 -18.62 -7.02
C ASN A 458 -31.12 -18.46 -6.94
N PRO A 459 -30.39 -18.83 -8.01
CA PRO A 459 -28.94 -18.68 -8.07
C PRO A 459 -28.46 -17.25 -8.38
N TYR A 460 -29.40 -16.33 -8.66
CA TYR A 460 -29.14 -14.94 -9.02
C TYR A 460 -29.85 -14.00 -8.04
N LEU A 461 -29.29 -12.80 -7.87
CA LEU A 461 -29.97 -11.69 -7.20
C LEU A 461 -30.99 -11.11 -8.18
N ARG A 462 -32.22 -11.64 -8.15
CA ARG A 462 -33.28 -11.25 -9.08
C ARG A 462 -34.03 -10.03 -8.58
N LEU A 463 -33.89 -8.92 -9.30
CA LEU A 463 -34.64 -7.69 -9.09
C LEU A 463 -35.68 -7.54 -10.19
N LYS A 464 -36.96 -7.69 -9.83
CA LYS A 464 -38.08 -7.42 -10.73
C LYS A 464 -38.67 -6.06 -10.39
N VAL A 465 -38.56 -5.09 -11.29
CA VAL A 465 -38.90 -3.68 -11.05
C VAL A 465 -39.75 -3.10 -12.17
N ARG A 466 -40.58 -2.10 -11.87
CA ARG A 466 -41.34 -1.33 -12.87
C ARG A 466 -40.62 -0.03 -13.18
N ARG A 467 -40.60 0.38 -14.46
CA ARG A 467 -39.93 1.62 -14.91
C ARG A 467 -40.44 2.89 -14.22
N ASP A 468 -41.72 2.94 -13.86
CA ASP A 468 -42.31 4.11 -13.23
C ASP A 468 -42.11 4.16 -11.70
N HIS A 469 -41.59 3.10 -11.08
CA HIS A 469 -41.47 2.96 -9.62
C HIS A 469 -40.16 2.22 -9.24
N ILE A 470 -39.05 2.61 -9.87
CA ILE A 470 -37.79 1.84 -9.76
C ILE A 470 -37.24 1.91 -8.35
N ILE A 471 -37.21 3.08 -7.71
CA ILE A 471 -36.70 3.27 -6.35
C ILE A 471 -37.51 2.44 -5.35
N ASP A 472 -38.84 2.57 -5.36
CA ASP A 472 -39.74 1.88 -4.42
C ASP A 472 -39.65 0.35 -4.57
N ASP A 473 -39.73 -0.16 -5.80
CA ASP A 473 -39.66 -1.59 -6.06
C ASP A 473 -38.28 -2.16 -5.70
N ALA A 474 -37.20 -1.43 -6.00
CA ALA A 474 -35.83 -1.83 -5.64
C ALA A 474 -35.62 -1.84 -4.13
N LEU A 475 -36.09 -0.82 -3.40
CA LEU A 475 -36.02 -0.74 -1.95
C LEU A 475 -36.70 -1.93 -1.29
N VAL A 476 -37.99 -2.13 -1.59
CA VAL A 476 -38.76 -3.23 -1.02
C VAL A 476 -38.08 -4.57 -1.31
N ARG A 477 -37.59 -4.76 -2.55
CA ARG A 477 -36.97 -6.03 -2.92
C ARG A 477 -35.63 -6.26 -2.23
N LEU A 478 -34.76 -5.27 -2.20
CA LEU A 478 -33.44 -5.38 -1.58
C LEU A 478 -33.54 -5.49 -0.05
N GLU A 479 -34.48 -4.79 0.59
CA GLU A 479 -34.76 -4.93 2.02
C GLU A 479 -35.27 -6.33 2.36
N MET A 480 -36.22 -6.87 1.60
CA MET A 480 -36.70 -8.24 1.80
C MET A 480 -35.55 -9.26 1.69
N ILE A 481 -34.69 -9.11 0.69
CA ILE A 481 -33.55 -10.01 0.47
C ILE A 481 -32.54 -9.89 1.62
N ALA A 482 -32.25 -8.66 2.06
CA ALA A 482 -31.36 -8.41 3.19
C ALA A 482 -31.90 -9.00 4.51
N MET A 483 -33.22 -8.99 4.72
CA MET A 483 -33.85 -9.58 5.91
C MET A 483 -33.87 -11.12 5.87
N GLU A 484 -34.05 -11.73 4.69
CA GLU A 484 -34.07 -13.18 4.55
C GLU A 484 -32.67 -13.78 4.60
N ASN A 485 -31.74 -13.26 3.78
CA ASN A 485 -30.36 -13.70 3.75
C ASN A 485 -29.46 -12.61 3.14
N PRO A 486 -28.70 -11.85 3.96
CA PRO A 486 -27.77 -10.82 3.47
C PRO A 486 -26.77 -11.32 2.42
N ALA A 487 -26.39 -12.60 2.45
CA ALA A 487 -25.45 -13.19 1.49
C ALA A 487 -26.00 -13.19 0.04
N ASP A 488 -27.32 -13.15 -0.14
CA ASP A 488 -27.95 -13.13 -1.46
C ASP A 488 -27.64 -11.85 -2.24
N LEU A 489 -27.30 -10.75 -1.56
CA LEU A 489 -26.85 -9.50 -2.20
C LEU A 489 -25.52 -9.66 -2.96
N ARG A 490 -24.78 -10.73 -2.67
CA ARG A 490 -23.52 -11.09 -3.34
C ARG A 490 -23.72 -12.12 -4.44
N LYS A 491 -24.95 -12.45 -4.82
CA LYS A 491 -25.22 -13.22 -6.03
C LYS A 491 -25.09 -12.31 -7.25
N GLN A 492 -24.85 -12.90 -8.41
CA GLN A 492 -24.83 -12.16 -9.68
C GLN A 492 -26.19 -11.44 -9.87
N LEU A 493 -26.15 -10.13 -10.15
CA LEU A 493 -27.34 -9.33 -10.36
C LEU A 493 -28.06 -9.76 -11.64
N PHE A 494 -29.38 -9.86 -11.56
CA PHE A 494 -30.24 -10.14 -12.70
C PHE A 494 -31.48 -9.26 -12.62
N VAL A 495 -31.56 -8.25 -13.50
CA VAL A 495 -32.67 -7.29 -13.51
C VAL A 495 -33.71 -7.68 -14.54
N GLU A 496 -34.99 -7.60 -14.15
CA GLU A 496 -36.13 -7.79 -15.03
C GLU A 496 -37.11 -6.62 -14.91
N PHE A 497 -37.32 -5.90 -16.00
CA PHE A 497 -38.41 -4.92 -16.07
C PHE A 497 -39.75 -5.63 -16.26
N GLU A 498 -40.72 -5.30 -15.42
CA GLU A 498 -42.03 -5.94 -15.49
C GLU A 498 -42.73 -5.65 -16.82
N GLY A 499 -43.12 -6.72 -17.53
CA GLY A 499 -43.78 -6.63 -18.83
C GLY A 499 -42.84 -6.68 -20.03
N GLU A 500 -41.53 -6.70 -19.81
CA GLU A 500 -40.52 -6.77 -20.88
C GLU A 500 -39.92 -8.17 -21.00
N GLN A 501 -39.84 -8.68 -22.24
CA GLN A 501 -39.12 -9.93 -22.52
C GLN A 501 -37.67 -9.59 -22.87
N GLY A 502 -36.76 -9.85 -21.94
CA GLY A 502 -35.32 -9.68 -22.15
C GLY A 502 -34.54 -10.64 -21.27
N VAL A 503 -33.38 -11.09 -21.75
CA VAL A 503 -32.40 -11.83 -20.94
C VAL A 503 -31.33 -10.83 -20.53
N ASP A 504 -31.10 -10.67 -19.23
CA ASP A 504 -30.06 -9.77 -18.74
C ASP A 504 -28.68 -10.41 -18.95
N GLU A 505 -27.98 -9.96 -20.00
CA GLU A 505 -26.57 -10.24 -20.24
C GLU A 505 -25.66 -9.11 -19.70
N GLY A 506 -26.19 -8.22 -18.86
CA GLY A 506 -25.51 -7.07 -18.24
C GLY A 506 -26.05 -5.72 -18.72
N GLY A 507 -26.69 -5.66 -19.88
CA GLY A 507 -27.27 -4.43 -20.44
C GLY A 507 -28.45 -3.89 -19.62
N VAL A 508 -29.34 -4.78 -19.16
CA VAL A 508 -30.52 -4.39 -18.37
C VAL A 508 -30.09 -3.95 -16.98
N SER A 509 -29.12 -4.65 -16.38
CA SER A 509 -28.48 -4.22 -15.12
C SER A 509 -27.86 -2.82 -15.23
N LYS A 510 -27.19 -2.50 -16.34
CA LYS A 510 -26.59 -1.18 -16.59
C LYS A 510 -27.65 -0.08 -16.71
N GLU A 511 -28.72 -0.34 -17.45
CA GLU A 511 -29.86 0.58 -17.58
C GLU A 511 -30.51 0.83 -16.21
N PHE A 512 -30.72 -0.21 -15.41
CA PHE A 512 -31.24 -0.09 -14.04
C PHE A 512 -30.39 0.84 -13.19
N PHE A 513 -29.06 0.70 -13.20
CA PHE A 513 -28.19 1.59 -12.45
C PHE A 513 -28.32 3.04 -12.89
N GLN A 514 -28.40 3.31 -14.19
CA GLN A 514 -28.54 4.68 -14.70
C GLN A 514 -29.87 5.32 -14.29
N LEU A 515 -30.98 4.59 -14.40
CA LEU A 515 -32.29 5.11 -14.02
C LEU A 515 -32.37 5.41 -12.52
N VAL A 516 -31.84 4.51 -11.67
CA VAL A 516 -31.78 4.75 -10.21
C VAL A 516 -30.95 5.98 -9.90
N LEU A 517 -29.78 6.15 -10.52
CA LEU A 517 -28.92 7.32 -10.25
C LEU A 517 -29.55 8.62 -10.76
N GLU A 518 -30.13 8.63 -11.96
CA GLU A 518 -30.80 9.81 -12.52
C GLU A 518 -31.95 10.29 -11.62
N GLU A 519 -32.73 9.35 -11.08
CA GLU A 519 -33.82 9.65 -10.16
C GLU A 519 -33.29 10.13 -8.79
N MET A 520 -32.30 9.44 -8.21
CA MET A 520 -31.79 9.77 -6.86
C MET A 520 -30.96 11.06 -6.78
N PHE A 521 -30.26 11.44 -7.85
CA PHE A 521 -29.54 12.71 -7.93
C PHE A 521 -30.40 13.86 -8.48
N ASN A 522 -31.70 13.61 -8.75
CA ASN A 522 -32.62 14.66 -9.14
C ASN A 522 -32.79 15.67 -7.99
N PRO A 523 -32.55 16.98 -8.23
CA PRO A 523 -32.82 18.03 -7.25
C PRO A 523 -34.23 18.00 -6.66
N ASP A 524 -35.22 17.49 -7.39
CA ASP A 524 -36.62 17.38 -6.94
C ASP A 524 -36.79 16.45 -5.73
N ILE A 525 -35.96 15.39 -5.61
CA ILE A 525 -35.98 14.48 -4.46
C ILE A 525 -35.26 15.13 -3.26
N GLY A 526 -34.28 16.00 -3.51
CA GLY A 526 -33.61 16.76 -2.45
C GLY A 526 -32.69 15.93 -1.54
N MET A 527 -32.27 14.73 -1.94
CA MET A 527 -31.28 13.93 -1.20
C MET A 527 -29.87 14.52 -1.24
N PHE A 528 -29.49 15.07 -2.40
CA PHE A 528 -28.16 15.64 -2.65
C PHE A 528 -28.29 17.06 -3.20
N THR A 529 -27.32 17.91 -2.88
CA THR A 529 -27.14 19.24 -3.45
C THR A 529 -26.06 19.19 -4.52
N TYR A 530 -26.29 19.83 -5.67
CA TYR A 530 -25.31 19.95 -6.74
C TYR A 530 -24.61 21.31 -6.66
N ASP A 531 -23.29 21.32 -6.69
CA ASP A 531 -22.51 22.54 -6.80
C ASP A 531 -22.05 22.78 -8.25
N ASP A 532 -22.50 23.87 -8.85
CA ASP A 532 -22.18 24.24 -10.23
C ASP A 532 -20.68 24.49 -10.45
N SER A 533 -19.96 24.89 -9.39
CA SER A 533 -18.54 25.26 -9.49
C SER A 533 -17.64 24.02 -9.60
N THR A 534 -17.89 23.02 -8.76
CA THR A 534 -17.12 21.77 -8.70
C THR A 534 -17.73 20.67 -9.57
N LYS A 535 -19.01 20.78 -9.94
CA LYS A 535 -19.82 19.75 -10.58
C LYS A 535 -19.95 18.48 -9.75
N LEU A 536 -19.93 18.62 -8.42
CA LEU A 536 -20.02 17.52 -7.47
C LEU A 536 -21.34 17.57 -6.69
N PHE A 537 -21.77 16.40 -6.24
CA PHE A 537 -22.89 16.22 -5.35
C PHE A 537 -22.43 16.10 -3.90
N TRP A 538 -23.17 16.73 -2.99
CA TRP A 538 -23.00 16.60 -1.55
C TRP A 538 -24.34 16.26 -0.88
N TYR A 539 -24.30 15.62 0.29
CA TYR A 539 -25.51 15.26 1.04
C TYR A 539 -26.27 16.51 1.45
N ASN A 540 -27.59 16.53 1.28
CA ASN A 540 -28.43 17.59 1.81
C ASN A 540 -28.68 17.36 3.32
N PRO A 541 -28.16 18.22 4.23
CA PRO A 541 -28.38 18.08 5.68
C PRO A 541 -29.85 18.17 6.07
N SER A 542 -30.64 18.96 5.32
CA SER A 542 -32.07 19.16 5.54
C SER A 542 -32.95 18.20 4.73
N SER A 543 -32.39 17.10 4.21
CA SER A 543 -33.19 16.11 3.48
C SER A 543 -34.33 15.56 4.36
N LEU A 544 -35.55 15.65 3.84
CA LEU A 544 -36.77 15.12 4.46
C LEU A 544 -37.04 13.66 4.05
N GLU A 545 -36.23 13.14 3.12
CA GLU A 545 -36.33 11.76 2.63
C GLU A 545 -35.88 10.75 3.68
N ASN A 546 -36.38 9.51 3.54
CA ASN A 546 -36.17 8.46 4.52
C ASN A 546 -34.74 7.88 4.43
N GLU A 547 -34.25 7.26 5.51
CA GLU A 547 -32.93 6.62 5.57
C GLU A 547 -32.82 5.44 4.58
N ALA A 548 -33.97 4.88 4.17
CA ALA A 548 -34.06 3.78 3.22
C ALA A 548 -33.44 4.16 1.86
N GLN A 549 -33.78 5.33 1.30
CA GLN A 549 -33.24 5.81 0.03
C GLN A 549 -31.71 5.92 0.10
N PHE A 550 -31.15 6.49 1.17
CA PHE A 550 -29.70 6.53 1.35
C PHE A 550 -29.08 5.12 1.44
N THR A 551 -29.78 4.17 2.06
CA THR A 551 -29.35 2.77 2.07
C THR A 551 -29.35 2.18 0.66
N LEU A 552 -30.35 2.49 -0.19
CA LEU A 552 -30.43 2.00 -1.57
C LEU A 552 -29.21 2.41 -2.39
N ILE A 553 -28.85 3.70 -2.40
CA ILE A 553 -27.69 4.18 -3.16
C ILE A 553 -26.39 3.53 -2.67
N GLY A 554 -26.26 3.30 -1.36
CA GLY A 554 -25.15 2.53 -0.80
C GLY A 554 -25.07 1.12 -1.38
N ILE A 555 -26.20 0.40 -1.41
CA ILE A 555 -26.29 -0.95 -2.00
C ILE A 555 -25.96 -0.90 -3.49
N VAL A 556 -26.49 0.08 -4.23
CA VAL A 556 -26.24 0.27 -5.66
C VAL A 556 -24.74 0.45 -5.96
N LEU A 557 -24.05 1.30 -5.20
CA LEU A 557 -22.60 1.48 -5.33
C LEU A 557 -21.84 0.17 -5.06
N GLY A 558 -22.25 -0.58 -4.03
CA GLY A 558 -21.66 -1.88 -3.72
C GLY A 558 -21.88 -2.90 -4.85
N LEU A 559 -23.10 -2.99 -5.37
CA LEU A 559 -23.47 -3.87 -6.48
C LEU A 559 -22.73 -3.50 -7.76
N ALA A 560 -22.50 -2.22 -8.02
CA ALA A 560 -21.75 -1.77 -9.19
C ALA A 560 -20.30 -2.27 -9.17
N ILE A 561 -19.61 -2.14 -8.03
CA ILE A 561 -18.27 -2.71 -7.84
C ILE A 561 -18.30 -4.23 -8.02
N TYR A 562 -19.31 -4.89 -7.46
CA TYR A 562 -19.42 -6.35 -7.48
C TYR A 562 -19.66 -6.92 -8.89
N ASN A 563 -20.41 -6.19 -9.73
CA ASN A 563 -20.71 -6.55 -11.11
C ASN A 563 -19.74 -5.90 -12.12
N ASN A 564 -18.68 -5.23 -11.66
CA ASN A 564 -17.70 -4.53 -12.51
C ASN A 564 -18.37 -3.54 -13.49
N CYS A 565 -19.37 -2.80 -12.99
CA CYS A 565 -20.13 -1.79 -13.73
C CYS A 565 -19.74 -0.41 -13.21
N ILE A 566 -19.38 0.50 -14.13
CA ILE A 566 -19.09 1.90 -13.78
C ILE A 566 -20.38 2.71 -13.71
N LEU A 567 -20.44 3.60 -12.73
CA LEU A 567 -21.55 4.49 -12.43
C LEU A 567 -21.16 5.93 -12.74
N ASP A 568 -22.11 6.71 -13.24
CA ASP A 568 -21.91 8.13 -13.48
C ASP A 568 -22.20 8.95 -12.21
N VAL A 569 -21.35 8.80 -11.19
CA VAL A 569 -21.48 9.51 -9.91
C VAL A 569 -20.32 10.46 -9.68
N HIS A 570 -20.65 11.62 -9.09
CA HIS A 570 -19.72 12.73 -8.92
C HIS A 570 -19.69 13.16 -7.46
N PHE A 571 -18.91 12.46 -6.64
CA PHE A 571 -18.73 12.81 -5.24
C PHE A 571 -17.35 13.42 -4.96
N PRO A 572 -17.24 14.33 -3.97
CA PRO A 572 -15.95 14.77 -3.47
C PRO A 572 -15.19 13.61 -2.80
N MET A 573 -13.85 13.67 -2.80
CA MET A 573 -12.99 12.59 -2.29
C MET A 573 -13.31 12.19 -0.85
N VAL A 574 -13.82 13.13 -0.05
CA VAL A 574 -14.25 12.91 1.33
C VAL A 574 -15.31 11.80 1.47
N VAL A 575 -16.19 11.60 0.47
CA VAL A 575 -17.19 10.53 0.53
C VAL A 575 -16.52 9.16 0.50
N TYR A 576 -15.56 8.96 -0.38
CA TYR A 576 -14.80 7.71 -0.48
C TYR A 576 -13.93 7.48 0.76
N ARG A 577 -13.33 8.53 1.32
CA ARG A 577 -12.60 8.45 2.60
C ARG A 577 -13.52 8.01 3.75
N LYS A 578 -14.73 8.57 3.82
CA LYS A 578 -15.73 8.19 4.84
C LYS A 578 -16.24 6.76 4.65
N LEU A 579 -16.43 6.29 3.41
CA LEU A 579 -16.77 4.89 3.14
C LEU A 579 -15.70 3.92 3.65
N MET A 580 -14.43 4.32 3.59
CA MET A 580 -13.29 3.57 4.13
C MET A 580 -13.12 3.72 5.65
N GLY A 581 -14.03 4.41 6.35
CA GLY A 581 -14.05 4.54 7.80
C GLY A 581 -13.28 5.73 8.38
N LYS A 582 -12.82 6.66 7.52
CA LYS A 582 -12.15 7.91 7.94
C LYS A 582 -13.12 9.08 7.94
N LYS A 583 -13.22 9.82 9.03
CA LYS A 583 -14.02 11.06 9.04
C LYS A 583 -13.41 12.13 8.11
N GLY A 584 -14.27 13.02 7.62
CA GLY A 584 -13.84 14.20 6.88
C GLY A 584 -13.17 15.21 7.81
N THR A 585 -12.17 15.94 7.30
CA THR A 585 -11.45 16.99 8.02
C THR A 585 -11.52 18.31 7.28
N TYR A 586 -11.04 19.40 7.89
CA TYR A 586 -10.98 20.72 7.26
C TYR A 586 -10.36 20.72 5.86
N LEU A 587 -9.32 19.91 5.60
CA LEU A 587 -8.67 19.86 4.28
C LEU A 587 -9.60 19.31 3.19
N ASP A 588 -10.53 18.44 3.56
CA ASP A 588 -11.53 17.86 2.66
C ASP A 588 -12.62 18.86 2.24
N LEU A 589 -12.70 20.03 2.90
CA LEU A 589 -13.58 21.11 2.48
C LEU A 589 -13.12 21.74 1.16
N THR A 590 -11.86 21.56 0.76
CA THR A 590 -11.32 22.10 -0.51
C THR A 590 -12.16 21.67 -1.71
N ASP A 591 -12.60 20.41 -1.74
CA ASP A 591 -13.35 19.84 -2.86
C ASP A 591 -14.86 19.92 -2.66
N SER A 592 -15.34 19.81 -1.42
CA SER A 592 -16.78 19.79 -1.12
C SER A 592 -17.39 21.19 -0.96
N HIS A 593 -16.68 22.12 -0.33
CA HIS A 593 -17.13 23.48 -0.05
C HIS A 593 -15.98 24.49 -0.26
N PRO A 594 -15.56 24.75 -1.51
CA PRO A 594 -14.36 25.53 -1.81
C PRO A 594 -14.36 26.93 -1.20
N VAL A 595 -15.52 27.61 -1.21
CA VAL A 595 -15.69 28.96 -0.64
C VAL A 595 -15.49 28.93 0.87
N LEU A 596 -16.10 27.96 1.56
CA LEU A 596 -15.97 27.82 3.00
C LEU A 596 -14.51 27.49 3.39
N TYR A 597 -13.86 26.59 2.65
CA TYR A 597 -12.45 26.27 2.86
C TYR A 597 -11.58 27.52 2.74
N GLN A 598 -11.80 28.33 1.71
CA GLN A 598 -11.03 29.56 1.50
C GLN A 598 -11.22 30.56 2.66
N SER A 599 -12.45 30.75 3.15
CA SER A 599 -12.71 31.61 4.31
C SER A 599 -12.05 31.08 5.60
N LEU A 600 -12.10 29.77 5.85
CA LEU A 600 -11.46 29.17 7.03
C LEU A 600 -9.93 29.21 6.92
N ARG A 601 -9.39 29.10 5.71
CA ARG A 601 -7.96 29.26 5.46
C ARG A 601 -7.50 30.68 5.71
N GLU A 602 -8.25 31.67 5.21
CA GLU A 602 -7.97 33.09 5.47
C GLU A 602 -8.01 33.41 6.97
N LEU A 603 -8.92 32.79 7.74
CA LEU A 603 -8.94 32.89 9.20
C LEU A 603 -7.68 32.31 9.87
N LEU A 604 -7.15 31.20 9.36
CA LEU A 604 -5.91 30.58 9.87
C LEU A 604 -4.66 31.39 9.51
N ASP A 605 -4.63 31.97 8.33
CA ASP A 605 -3.48 32.73 7.80
C ASP A 605 -3.51 34.21 8.23
N TYR A 606 -4.59 34.68 8.86
CA TYR A 606 -4.72 36.07 9.31
C TYR A 606 -3.65 36.44 10.35
N GLU A 607 -2.93 37.54 10.11
CA GLU A 607 -1.87 38.04 11.00
C GLU A 607 -2.36 39.13 11.98
N GLY A 608 -3.56 39.68 11.77
CA GLY A 608 -4.15 40.72 12.63
C GLY A 608 -4.85 40.17 13.88
N ASP A 609 -5.63 41.03 14.55
CA ASP A 609 -6.41 40.63 15.71
C ASP A 609 -7.74 40.01 15.26
N VAL A 610 -7.81 38.69 15.25
CA VAL A 610 -9.00 37.93 14.82
C VAL A 610 -10.25 38.33 15.63
N GLU A 611 -10.09 38.58 16.93
CA GLU A 611 -11.22 38.86 17.83
C GLU A 611 -11.82 40.23 17.55
N GLU A 612 -10.97 41.25 17.39
CA GLU A 612 -11.42 42.62 17.10
C GLU A 612 -11.83 42.84 15.64
N ASP A 613 -11.12 42.23 14.69
CA ASP A 613 -11.32 42.49 13.26
C ASP A 613 -12.49 41.69 12.66
N MET A 614 -12.68 40.44 13.11
CA MET A 614 -13.70 39.55 12.56
C MET A 614 -14.93 39.39 13.46
N MET A 615 -14.79 39.54 14.78
CA MET A 615 -15.88 39.44 15.77
C MET A 615 -16.80 38.20 15.58
N ILE A 616 -16.21 37.07 15.20
CA ILE A 616 -16.93 35.79 15.05
C ILE A 616 -16.88 34.99 16.35
N THR A 617 -17.86 34.11 16.56
CA THR A 617 -17.98 33.26 17.75
C THR A 617 -18.01 31.78 17.37
N PHE A 618 -18.05 30.87 18.35
CA PHE A 618 -18.21 29.43 18.12
C PHE A 618 -19.65 29.03 17.73
N GLN A 619 -20.51 30.00 17.42
CA GLN A 619 -21.83 29.78 16.85
C GLN A 619 -21.80 30.05 15.35
N ILE A 620 -22.29 29.09 14.56
CA ILE A 620 -22.40 29.19 13.11
C ILE A 620 -23.86 29.25 12.69
N SER A 621 -24.12 29.73 11.48
CA SER A 621 -25.47 29.73 10.90
C SER A 621 -25.48 28.94 9.60
N GLN A 622 -26.45 28.04 9.46
CA GLN A 622 -26.81 27.40 8.19
C GLN A 622 -28.13 27.96 7.70
N THR A 623 -28.35 27.97 6.39
CA THR A 623 -29.62 28.37 5.81
C THR A 623 -30.49 27.14 5.59
N ASP A 624 -31.73 27.19 6.05
CA ASP A 624 -32.72 26.16 5.74
C ASP A 624 -33.22 26.27 4.29
N LEU A 625 -33.99 25.29 3.82
CA LEU A 625 -34.65 25.25 2.51
C LEU A 625 -35.50 26.50 2.21
N PHE A 626 -35.96 27.19 3.26
CA PHE A 626 -36.75 28.43 3.16
C PHE A 626 -35.90 29.72 3.26
N GLY A 627 -34.58 29.59 3.39
CA GLY A 627 -33.64 30.71 3.54
C GLY A 627 -33.53 31.24 4.97
N ASP A 628 -34.17 30.59 5.94
CA ASP A 628 -34.12 30.98 7.35
C ASP A 628 -32.79 30.51 7.98
N PRO A 629 -32.08 31.39 8.72
CA PRO A 629 -30.83 31.03 9.37
C PRO A 629 -31.08 30.18 10.62
N ILE A 630 -30.60 28.95 10.62
CA ILE A 630 -30.54 28.04 11.77
C ILE A 630 -29.16 28.18 12.41
N THR A 631 -29.13 28.62 13.66
CA THR A 631 -27.88 28.73 14.43
C THR A 631 -27.51 27.39 15.07
N TYR A 632 -26.23 27.03 15.00
CA TYR A 632 -25.67 25.85 15.65
C TYR A 632 -24.43 26.22 16.46
N ASP A 633 -24.40 25.79 17.72
CA ASP A 633 -23.26 26.01 18.61
C ASP A 633 -22.25 24.87 18.43
N LEU A 634 -21.06 25.19 17.91
CA LEU A 634 -19.97 24.21 17.73
C LEU A 634 -19.42 23.69 19.08
N LYS A 635 -19.59 24.49 20.14
CA LYS A 635 -19.16 24.22 21.51
C LYS A 635 -20.20 24.76 22.48
N GLU A 636 -20.24 24.21 23.70
CA GLU A 636 -21.16 24.69 24.74
C GLU A 636 -21.00 26.20 24.98
N ASN A 637 -22.11 26.94 24.93
CA ASN A 637 -22.13 28.41 24.99
C ASN A 637 -21.30 29.07 23.87
N GLY A 638 -21.37 28.52 22.66
CA GLY A 638 -20.63 29.00 21.49
C GLY A 638 -20.91 30.46 21.15
N ASP A 639 -22.10 30.96 21.49
CA ASP A 639 -22.51 32.37 21.36
C ASP A 639 -21.64 33.35 22.16
N LYS A 640 -21.05 32.91 23.27
CA LYS A 640 -20.25 33.75 24.20
C LYS A 640 -18.75 33.58 24.04
N ILE A 641 -18.31 32.64 23.22
CA ILE A 641 -16.88 32.33 23.04
C ILE A 641 -16.42 33.00 21.74
N PRO A 642 -15.70 34.12 21.80
CA PRO A 642 -15.12 34.73 20.61
C PRO A 642 -14.00 33.88 20.05
N VAL A 643 -13.83 33.92 18.73
CA VAL A 643 -12.67 33.31 18.07
C VAL A 643 -11.50 34.28 18.14
N ASN A 644 -10.34 33.78 18.56
CA ASN A 644 -9.09 34.50 18.71
C ASN A 644 -7.91 33.70 18.13
N ALA A 645 -6.70 34.26 18.17
CA ALA A 645 -5.52 33.64 17.59
C ALA A 645 -5.16 32.25 18.18
N ASP A 646 -5.52 32.01 19.45
CA ASP A 646 -5.23 30.77 20.15
C ASP A 646 -6.25 29.66 19.84
N ASN A 647 -7.54 30.01 19.72
CA ASN A 647 -8.63 29.05 19.55
C ASN A 647 -9.11 28.89 18.08
N ARG A 648 -8.63 29.71 17.14
CA ARG A 648 -9.02 29.63 15.71
C ARG A 648 -8.80 28.25 15.08
N LYS A 649 -7.74 27.53 15.49
CA LYS A 649 -7.48 26.16 15.01
C LYS A 649 -8.56 25.18 15.48
N GLU A 650 -9.01 25.33 16.72
CA GLU A 650 -10.11 24.54 17.29
C GLU A 650 -11.42 24.87 16.57
N PHE A 651 -11.73 26.15 16.36
CA PHE A 651 -12.91 26.60 15.61
C PHE A 651 -12.96 25.97 14.21
N VAL A 652 -11.87 26.06 13.43
CA VAL A 652 -11.80 25.49 12.08
C VAL A 652 -11.97 23.97 12.10
N SER A 653 -11.36 23.28 13.07
CA SER A 653 -11.51 21.83 13.22
C SER A 653 -12.96 21.43 13.54
N LEU A 654 -13.61 22.13 14.47
CA LEU A 654 -15.00 21.85 14.85
C LEU A 654 -15.99 22.19 13.73
N TYR A 655 -15.74 23.28 13.00
CA TYR A 655 -16.58 23.67 11.86
C TYR A 655 -16.46 22.64 10.73
N GLY A 656 -15.24 22.21 10.39
CA GLY A 656 -15.02 21.15 9.40
C GLY A 656 -15.66 19.82 9.81
N ASP A 657 -15.52 19.41 11.07
CA ASP A 657 -16.18 18.20 11.61
C ASP A 657 -17.70 18.30 11.56
N TYR A 658 -18.27 19.47 11.88
CA TYR A 658 -19.71 19.66 11.81
C TYR A 658 -20.25 19.54 10.39
N ILE A 659 -19.64 20.22 9.41
CA ILE A 659 -20.09 20.18 8.02
C ILE A 659 -19.94 18.78 7.42
N LEU A 660 -18.79 18.13 7.57
CA LEU A 660 -18.50 16.89 6.85
C LEU A 660 -18.99 15.63 7.57
N ASN A 661 -19.20 15.69 8.89
CA ASN A 661 -19.56 14.50 9.67
C ASN A 661 -20.90 14.68 10.40
N LYS A 662 -21.04 15.66 11.30
CA LYS A 662 -22.24 15.76 12.16
C LYS A 662 -23.50 16.16 11.41
N SER A 663 -23.40 17.10 10.48
CA SER A 663 -24.58 17.65 9.76
C SER A 663 -25.25 16.61 8.86
N VAL A 664 -24.48 15.64 8.37
CA VAL A 664 -24.91 14.59 7.44
C VAL A 664 -24.86 13.19 8.04
N GLU A 665 -24.73 13.09 9.37
CA GLU A 665 -24.44 11.83 10.07
C GLU A 665 -25.50 10.76 9.79
N ARG A 666 -26.79 11.13 9.82
CA ARG A 666 -27.90 10.19 9.63
C ARG A 666 -27.92 9.64 8.20
N GLN A 667 -27.85 10.53 7.22
CA GLN A 667 -27.86 10.22 5.79
C GLN A 667 -26.64 9.38 5.43
N PHE A 668 -25.45 9.80 5.87
CA PHE A 668 -24.21 9.12 5.58
C PHE A 668 -24.13 7.74 6.26
N LYS A 669 -24.64 7.58 7.48
CA LYS A 669 -24.66 6.29 8.18
C LYS A 669 -25.52 5.27 7.44
N ALA A 670 -26.69 5.69 6.95
CA ALA A 670 -27.54 4.84 6.12
C ALA A 670 -26.88 4.47 4.79
N PHE A 671 -26.26 5.45 4.11
CA PHE A 671 -25.46 5.25 2.91
C PHE A 671 -24.32 4.24 3.11
N ARG A 672 -23.51 4.44 4.16
CA ARG A 672 -22.39 3.55 4.51
C ARG A 672 -22.88 2.15 4.86
N ARG A 673 -24.00 2.02 5.57
CA ARG A 673 -24.63 0.73 5.88
C ARG A 673 -25.01 -0.02 4.60
N GLY A 674 -25.67 0.64 3.66
CA GLY A 674 -26.04 0.03 2.38
C GLY A 674 -24.83 -0.47 1.60
N PHE A 675 -23.76 0.34 1.55
CA PHE A 675 -22.50 -0.05 0.91
C PHE A 675 -21.87 -1.28 1.57
N GLN A 676 -21.77 -1.27 2.90
CA GLN A 676 -21.22 -2.35 3.70
C GLN A 676 -21.99 -3.68 3.57
N MET A 677 -23.32 -3.64 3.38
CA MET A 677 -24.13 -4.84 3.17
C MET A 677 -23.64 -5.68 1.98
N VAL A 678 -23.01 -5.04 0.98
CA VAL A 678 -22.43 -5.75 -0.18
C VAL A 678 -20.91 -5.96 -0.01
N THR A 679 -20.19 -5.00 0.57
CA THR A 679 -18.72 -4.99 0.58
C THR A 679 -18.05 -5.53 1.85
N ASN A 680 -18.79 -5.96 2.88
CA ASN A 680 -18.21 -6.30 4.19
C ASN A 680 -17.12 -7.40 4.17
N GLU A 681 -17.26 -8.40 3.31
CA GLU A 681 -16.26 -9.48 3.16
C GLU A 681 -15.22 -9.21 2.08
N SER A 682 -15.37 -8.09 1.34
CA SER A 682 -14.48 -7.75 0.24
C SER A 682 -13.12 -7.25 0.75
N PRO A 683 -12.01 -7.58 0.07
CA PRO A 683 -10.69 -7.04 0.40
C PRO A 683 -10.54 -5.54 0.04
N LEU A 684 -11.63 -4.84 -0.30
CA LEU A 684 -11.64 -3.44 -0.73
C LEU A 684 -10.89 -2.50 0.23
N LYS A 685 -11.11 -2.64 1.55
CA LYS A 685 -10.45 -1.82 2.58
C LYS A 685 -8.93 -2.03 2.65
N CYS A 686 -8.44 -3.21 2.25
CA CYS A 686 -7.01 -3.56 2.33
C CYS A 686 -6.25 -3.23 1.04
N LEU A 687 -6.90 -3.38 -0.12
CA LEU A 687 -6.24 -3.33 -1.42
C LEU A 687 -6.27 -1.95 -2.08
N PHE A 688 -7.34 -1.19 -1.84
CA PHE A 688 -7.61 0.05 -2.56
C PHE A 688 -7.45 1.28 -1.68
N ARG A 689 -7.01 2.38 -2.29
CA ARG A 689 -7.05 3.73 -1.72
C ARG A 689 -8.36 4.45 -2.07
N PRO A 690 -8.73 5.55 -1.40
CA PRO A 690 -9.97 6.29 -1.70
C PRO A 690 -10.09 6.70 -3.17
N GLU A 691 -8.98 7.14 -3.79
CA GLU A 691 -8.91 7.51 -5.20
C GLU A 691 -9.12 6.30 -6.12
N GLU A 692 -8.62 5.13 -5.71
CA GLU A 692 -8.80 3.89 -6.46
C GLU A 692 -10.24 3.36 -6.31
N VAL A 693 -10.90 3.61 -5.18
CA VAL A 693 -12.34 3.31 -5.00
C VAL A 693 -13.20 4.23 -5.87
N GLU A 694 -12.86 5.52 -6.00
CA GLU A 694 -13.49 6.40 -7.01
C GLU A 694 -13.32 5.81 -8.41
N LEU A 695 -12.11 5.36 -8.78
CA LEU A 695 -11.85 4.77 -10.09
C LEU A 695 -12.66 3.47 -10.32
N LEU A 696 -12.84 2.63 -9.30
CA LEU A 696 -13.67 1.43 -9.40
C LEU A 696 -15.14 1.76 -9.65
N ILE A 697 -15.67 2.79 -8.97
CA ILE A 697 -17.08 3.16 -9.06
C ILE A 697 -17.34 3.98 -10.32
N CYS A 698 -16.53 5.01 -10.59
CA CYS A 698 -16.78 6.00 -11.62
C CYS A 698 -16.08 5.69 -12.94
N GLY A 699 -15.02 4.89 -12.92
CA GLY A 699 -14.13 4.74 -14.05
C GLY A 699 -13.14 5.91 -14.22
N SER A 700 -12.20 5.72 -15.13
CA SER A 700 -11.12 6.67 -15.43
C SER A 700 -11.59 7.80 -16.34
N ARG A 701 -11.07 9.01 -16.08
CA ARG A 701 -11.23 10.19 -16.93
C ARG A 701 -10.22 10.27 -18.08
N ASN A 702 -9.17 9.43 -18.04
CA ASN A 702 -8.18 9.40 -19.10
C ASN A 702 -8.72 8.58 -20.28
N LEU A 703 -8.89 9.25 -21.41
CA LEU A 703 -9.52 8.70 -22.61
C LEU A 703 -8.49 8.46 -23.70
N ASP A 704 -7.88 7.27 -23.69
CA ASP A 704 -7.00 6.82 -24.75
C ASP A 704 -7.78 6.20 -25.91
N PHE A 705 -8.10 7.02 -26.91
CA PHE A 705 -8.80 6.58 -28.12
C PHE A 705 -7.94 5.72 -29.05
N GLN A 706 -6.62 5.72 -28.91
CA GLN A 706 -5.75 4.83 -29.70
C GLN A 706 -5.93 3.39 -29.22
N ALA A 707 -5.88 3.17 -27.90
CA ALA A 707 -6.17 1.87 -27.30
C ALA A 707 -7.61 1.39 -27.62
N LEU A 708 -8.58 2.31 -27.72
CA LEU A 708 -9.95 1.98 -28.14
C LEU A 708 -9.99 1.46 -29.59
N GLU A 709 -9.28 2.12 -30.52
CA GLU A 709 -9.23 1.71 -31.92
C GLU A 709 -8.63 0.31 -32.10
N GLU A 710 -7.59 -0.01 -31.33
CA GLU A 710 -6.91 -1.30 -31.41
C GLU A 710 -7.80 -2.48 -30.98
N THR A 711 -8.73 -2.22 -30.07
CA THR A 711 -9.58 -3.24 -29.44
C THR A 711 -11.01 -3.27 -29.97
N THR A 712 -11.36 -2.36 -30.87
CA THR A 712 -12.68 -2.28 -31.50
C THR A 712 -12.91 -3.44 -32.46
N GLU A 713 -14.05 -4.11 -32.31
CA GLU A 713 -14.53 -5.16 -33.21
C GLU A 713 -15.48 -4.58 -34.28
N TYR A 714 -15.50 -5.21 -35.46
CA TYR A 714 -16.30 -4.75 -36.60
C TYR A 714 -17.27 -5.85 -37.02
N ASP A 715 -18.52 -5.48 -37.28
CA ASP A 715 -19.58 -6.41 -37.68
C ASP A 715 -20.39 -5.88 -38.87
N GLY A 716 -21.20 -6.74 -39.49
CA GLY A 716 -22.04 -6.39 -40.64
C GLY A 716 -21.28 -6.18 -41.94
N GLY A 717 -20.07 -6.74 -42.03
CA GLY A 717 -19.20 -6.64 -43.21
C GLY A 717 -18.25 -5.44 -43.21
N TYR A 718 -18.14 -4.71 -42.10
CA TYR A 718 -17.02 -3.81 -41.86
C TYR A 718 -15.78 -4.56 -41.40
N SER A 719 -14.62 -4.02 -41.75
CA SER A 719 -13.31 -4.47 -41.28
C SER A 719 -12.40 -3.26 -41.08
N LYS A 720 -11.27 -3.46 -40.38
CA LYS A 720 -10.26 -2.42 -40.14
C LYS A 720 -9.75 -1.75 -41.43
N ASP A 721 -9.82 -2.46 -42.56
CA ASP A 721 -9.35 -1.95 -43.85
C ASP A 721 -10.37 -1.13 -44.64
N CYS A 722 -11.64 -1.16 -44.25
CA CYS A 722 -12.71 -0.43 -44.93
C CYS A 722 -12.45 1.09 -44.92
N ARG A 723 -12.70 1.75 -46.06
CA ARG A 723 -12.55 3.21 -46.20
C ARG A 723 -13.33 3.96 -45.12
N ILE A 724 -14.59 3.60 -44.90
CA ILE A 724 -15.47 4.25 -43.92
C ILE A 724 -14.95 4.14 -42.48
N ILE A 725 -14.29 3.03 -42.13
CA ILE A 725 -13.72 2.81 -40.80
C ILE A 725 -12.45 3.66 -40.60
N LYS A 726 -11.60 3.76 -41.63
CA LYS A 726 -10.45 4.68 -41.60
C LYS A 726 -10.90 6.13 -41.49
N ASP A 727 -11.89 6.53 -42.28
CA ASP A 727 -12.49 7.87 -42.22
C ASP A 727 -13.14 8.16 -40.85
N PHE A 728 -13.76 7.14 -40.24
CA PHE A 728 -14.33 7.20 -38.90
C PHE A 728 -13.26 7.49 -37.85
N TRP A 729 -12.19 6.69 -37.79
CA TRP A 729 -11.13 6.88 -36.79
C TRP A 729 -10.37 8.18 -37.00
N GLU A 730 -10.08 8.58 -38.24
CA GLU A 730 -9.52 9.90 -38.53
C GLU A 730 -10.43 11.04 -38.03
N THR A 731 -11.75 10.86 -38.10
CA THR A 731 -12.71 11.84 -37.60
C THR A 731 -12.73 11.88 -36.07
N VAL A 732 -12.81 10.72 -35.41
CA VAL A 732 -12.85 10.61 -33.94
C VAL A 732 -11.52 11.08 -33.31
N HIS A 733 -10.38 10.75 -33.91
CA HIS A 733 -9.08 11.27 -33.44
C HIS A 733 -8.97 12.78 -33.58
N SER A 734 -9.63 13.37 -34.58
CA SER A 734 -9.69 14.82 -34.80
C SER A 734 -10.64 15.58 -33.86
N PHE A 735 -11.47 14.88 -33.08
CA PHE A 735 -12.39 15.50 -32.13
C PHE A 735 -11.67 16.13 -30.93
N GLY A 736 -12.25 17.20 -30.40
CA GLY A 736 -11.86 17.77 -29.10
C GLY A 736 -12.22 16.83 -27.95
N GLU A 737 -11.74 17.11 -26.74
CA GLU A 737 -12.05 16.27 -25.57
C GLU A 737 -13.55 16.19 -25.25
N GLU A 738 -14.29 17.29 -25.39
CA GLU A 738 -15.72 17.32 -25.13
C GLU A 738 -16.50 16.44 -26.13
N ASP A 739 -16.19 16.56 -27.43
CA ASP A 739 -16.80 15.72 -28.47
C ASP A 739 -16.46 14.23 -28.27
N LYS A 740 -15.24 13.93 -27.82
CA LYS A 740 -14.81 12.57 -27.46
C LYS A 740 -15.61 12.00 -26.29
N ARG A 741 -15.83 12.81 -25.24
CA ARG A 741 -16.68 12.45 -24.09
C ARG A 741 -18.13 12.19 -24.53
N LEU A 742 -18.69 13.09 -25.34
CA LEU A 742 -20.04 12.91 -25.90
C LEU A 742 -20.15 11.67 -26.77
N PHE A 743 -19.12 11.35 -27.55
CA PHE A 743 -19.08 10.12 -28.35
C PHE A 743 -19.10 8.86 -27.48
N LEU A 744 -18.33 8.84 -26.38
CA LEU A 744 -18.36 7.72 -25.44
C LEU A 744 -19.70 7.62 -24.74
N GLN A 745 -20.28 8.74 -24.31
CA GLN A 745 -21.61 8.75 -23.71
C GLN A 745 -22.67 8.24 -24.70
N PHE A 746 -22.57 8.62 -25.96
CA PHE A 746 -23.46 8.14 -27.01
C PHE A 746 -23.33 6.63 -27.27
N THR A 747 -22.11 6.10 -27.27
CA THR A 747 -21.85 4.71 -27.66
C THR A 747 -21.95 3.74 -26.48
N THR A 748 -21.60 4.19 -25.29
CA THR A 748 -21.46 3.36 -24.08
C THR A 748 -22.41 3.77 -22.96
N GLY A 749 -23.08 4.93 -23.04
CA GLY A 749 -23.92 5.44 -21.96
C GLY A 749 -23.14 6.13 -20.83
N THR A 750 -21.82 6.24 -20.92
CA THR A 750 -20.96 6.96 -19.98
C THR A 750 -19.83 7.64 -20.76
N ASP A 751 -19.37 8.79 -20.27
CA ASP A 751 -18.23 9.51 -20.84
C ASP A 751 -16.88 9.07 -20.26
N ARG A 752 -16.89 8.05 -19.39
CA ARG A 752 -15.70 7.54 -18.69
C ARG A 752 -15.26 6.18 -19.21
N ALA A 753 -13.96 5.91 -19.04
CA ALA A 753 -13.37 4.63 -19.36
C ALA A 753 -13.49 3.65 -18.18
N PRO A 754 -13.67 2.35 -18.41
CA PRO A 754 -13.52 1.34 -17.35
C PRO A 754 -12.13 1.38 -16.70
N VAL A 755 -11.97 0.70 -15.57
CA VAL A 755 -10.65 0.53 -14.95
C VAL A 755 -9.72 -0.21 -15.93
N GLY A 756 -8.54 0.38 -16.19
CA GLY A 756 -7.63 -0.07 -17.24
C GLY A 756 -7.76 0.68 -18.58
N GLY A 757 -8.65 1.67 -18.66
CA GLY A 757 -8.77 2.57 -19.81
C GLY A 757 -9.66 2.05 -20.93
N LEU A 758 -9.76 2.84 -22.01
CA LEU A 758 -10.66 2.55 -23.13
C LEU A 758 -10.30 1.28 -23.90
N GLY A 759 -9.06 0.80 -23.84
CA GLY A 759 -8.67 -0.48 -24.46
C GLY A 759 -9.35 -1.70 -23.83
N LYS A 760 -9.90 -1.61 -22.62
CA LYS A 760 -10.71 -2.70 -22.03
C LYS A 760 -12.17 -2.65 -22.49
N LEU A 761 -12.60 -1.56 -23.10
CA LEU A 761 -13.94 -1.40 -23.64
C LEU A 761 -14.02 -2.12 -24.98
N LYS A 762 -14.76 -3.22 -25.02
CA LYS A 762 -15.08 -3.91 -26.28
C LYS A 762 -16.15 -3.15 -27.04
N MET A 763 -15.74 -2.12 -27.78
CA MET A 763 -16.63 -1.38 -28.67
C MET A 763 -16.84 -2.16 -29.96
N ILE A 764 -18.08 -2.18 -30.46
CA ILE A 764 -18.44 -2.85 -31.71
C ILE A 764 -18.93 -1.79 -32.71
N ILE A 765 -18.39 -1.76 -33.92
CA ILE A 765 -18.92 -0.93 -35.01
C ILE A 765 -19.60 -1.84 -36.03
N ALA A 766 -20.94 -1.79 -36.05
CA ALA A 766 -21.75 -2.63 -36.92
C ALA A 766 -22.36 -1.81 -38.07
N LYS A 767 -22.35 -2.38 -39.28
CA LYS A 767 -22.95 -1.72 -40.45
C LYS A 767 -24.48 -1.65 -40.34
N ASN A 768 -25.02 -0.44 -40.46
CA ASN A 768 -26.47 -0.19 -40.41
C ASN A 768 -27.07 0.21 -41.77
N GLY A 769 -26.86 -0.65 -42.78
CA GLY A 769 -27.32 -0.41 -44.15
C GLY A 769 -26.39 0.50 -44.98
N PRO A 770 -26.80 0.83 -46.22
CA PRO A 770 -26.02 1.65 -47.15
C PRO A 770 -26.03 3.14 -46.76
N ASP A 771 -25.46 4.01 -47.61
CA ASP A 771 -25.56 5.47 -47.44
C ASP A 771 -27.02 5.92 -47.26
N THR A 772 -27.28 6.67 -46.20
CA THR A 772 -28.60 7.24 -45.90
C THR A 772 -28.44 8.61 -45.23
N ASP A 773 -29.53 9.35 -45.09
CA ASP A 773 -29.54 10.61 -44.33
C ASP A 773 -29.86 10.42 -42.84
N ARG A 774 -30.04 9.16 -42.41
CA ARG A 774 -30.26 8.79 -41.01
C ARG A 774 -29.01 9.10 -40.20
N LEU A 775 -29.18 9.43 -38.93
CA LEU A 775 -28.06 9.54 -38.00
C LEU A 775 -27.56 8.14 -37.62
N PRO A 776 -26.28 7.98 -37.26
CA PRO A 776 -25.84 6.76 -36.58
C PRO A 776 -26.63 6.60 -35.28
N THR A 777 -26.81 5.36 -34.86
CA THR A 777 -27.53 4.98 -33.63
C THR A 777 -26.62 4.07 -32.80
N SER A 778 -26.96 3.85 -31.53
CA SER A 778 -26.14 3.01 -30.65
C SER A 778 -27.00 2.07 -29.81
N HIS A 779 -26.40 0.95 -29.44
CA HIS A 779 -26.86 0.08 -28.37
C HIS A 779 -25.83 0.14 -27.24
N THR A 780 -26.03 1.11 -26.35
CA THR A 780 -25.17 1.40 -25.18
C THR A 780 -25.04 0.22 -24.22
N CYS A 781 -26.02 -0.69 -24.19
CA CYS A 781 -25.95 -1.96 -23.46
C CYS A 781 -24.79 -2.86 -23.93
N PHE A 782 -24.47 -2.84 -25.22
CA PHE A 782 -23.46 -3.69 -25.85
C PHE A 782 -22.25 -2.90 -26.38
N ASN A 783 -22.17 -1.60 -26.04
CA ASN A 783 -21.19 -0.66 -26.58
C ASN A 783 -21.11 -0.71 -28.13
N ALA A 784 -22.26 -0.91 -28.78
CA ALA A 784 -22.33 -1.13 -30.22
C ALA A 784 -22.80 0.13 -30.95
N LEU A 785 -21.98 0.64 -31.86
CA LEU A 785 -22.29 1.75 -32.75
C LEU A 785 -22.83 1.21 -34.08
N LEU A 786 -24.08 1.56 -34.38
CA LEU A 786 -24.75 1.24 -35.65
C LEU A 786 -24.47 2.35 -36.66
N LEU A 787 -23.49 2.12 -37.53
CA LEU A 787 -22.97 3.11 -38.47
C LEU A 787 -23.42 2.81 -39.91
N PRO A 788 -24.26 3.67 -40.53
CA PRO A 788 -24.55 3.60 -41.97
C PRO A 788 -23.28 3.79 -42.82
N GLU A 789 -23.24 3.15 -43.99
CA GLU A 789 -22.10 3.20 -44.91
C GLU A 789 -22.10 4.51 -45.72
N TYR A 790 -21.77 5.64 -45.08
CA TYR A 790 -21.81 6.95 -45.73
C TYR A 790 -20.81 7.07 -46.90
N ASP A 791 -21.23 7.79 -47.94
CA ASP A 791 -20.42 7.91 -49.17
C ASP A 791 -19.19 8.82 -49.05
N SER A 792 -19.17 9.73 -48.05
CA SER A 792 -18.10 10.71 -47.84
C SER A 792 -17.75 10.91 -46.36
N LYS A 793 -16.49 11.27 -46.10
CA LYS A 793 -15.98 11.59 -44.76
C LYS A 793 -16.67 12.81 -44.16
N GLU A 794 -16.99 13.80 -44.98
CA GLU A 794 -17.69 15.01 -44.54
C GLU A 794 -19.10 14.70 -44.05
N LYS A 795 -19.83 13.82 -44.77
CA LYS A 795 -21.14 13.35 -44.35
C LYS A 795 -21.05 12.51 -43.07
N LEU A 796 -20.07 11.61 -42.97
CA LEU A 796 -19.82 10.86 -41.73
C LEU A 796 -19.60 11.81 -40.54
N LYS A 797 -18.71 12.80 -40.69
CA LYS A 797 -18.39 13.75 -39.62
C LYS A 797 -19.61 14.57 -39.22
N GLU A 798 -20.35 15.12 -40.19
CA GLU A 798 -21.57 15.90 -39.94
C GLU A 798 -22.63 15.08 -39.18
N ARG A 799 -22.87 13.84 -39.61
CA ARG A 799 -23.89 12.97 -39.02
C ARG A 799 -23.48 12.44 -37.66
N LEU A 800 -22.22 12.06 -37.49
CA LEU A 800 -21.69 11.62 -36.20
C LEU A 800 -21.76 12.75 -35.17
N LEU A 801 -21.31 13.96 -35.54
CA LEU A 801 -21.35 15.12 -34.65
C LEU A 801 -22.80 15.46 -34.25
N LYS A 802 -23.73 15.44 -35.20
CA LYS A 802 -25.16 15.61 -34.89
C LYS A 802 -25.68 14.51 -33.97
N ALA A 803 -25.31 13.25 -34.16
CA ALA A 803 -25.79 12.18 -33.28
C ALA A 803 -25.33 12.37 -31.83
N ILE A 804 -24.03 12.63 -31.63
CA ILE A 804 -23.46 12.76 -30.28
C ILE A 804 -23.92 14.03 -29.56
N THR A 805 -24.26 15.10 -30.27
CA THR A 805 -24.77 16.34 -29.65
C THR A 805 -26.27 16.28 -29.32
N TYR A 806 -27.06 15.54 -30.10
CA TYR A 806 -28.53 15.53 -29.96
C TYR A 806 -29.09 14.33 -29.22
N ALA A 807 -28.28 13.30 -28.94
CA ALA A 807 -28.70 12.16 -28.15
C ALA A 807 -28.47 12.41 -26.65
N LYS A 808 -29.55 12.46 -25.86
CA LYS A 808 -29.50 12.33 -24.40
C LYS A 808 -30.27 11.05 -24.00
N GLY A 809 -29.57 10.10 -23.38
CA GLY A 809 -30.17 8.88 -22.83
C GLY A 809 -30.41 7.75 -23.84
N PHE A 810 -31.06 6.68 -23.38
CA PHE A 810 -31.39 5.46 -24.17
C PHE A 810 -32.56 5.66 -25.15
N GLY A 811 -33.12 6.87 -25.23
CA GLY A 811 -34.22 7.21 -26.11
C GLY A 811 -33.74 8.02 -27.32
N MET A 812 -34.12 7.57 -28.52
CA MET A 812 -34.32 8.52 -29.61
C MET A 812 -35.51 9.41 -29.22
N LEU A 813 -35.29 10.72 -29.17
CA LEU A 813 -36.36 11.74 -29.08
C LEU A 813 -37.47 11.49 -30.11
#